data_AF-A0A258RT11-F1
#
_entry.id   AF-A0A258RT11-F1
#
_cell.length_a   1.000
_cell.length_b   1.000
_cell.length_c   1.000
_cell.angle_alpha   90.00
_cell.angle_beta   90.00
_cell.angle_gamma   90.00
#
_symmetry.space_group_name_H-M   'P 1'
#
loop_
_entity.id
_entity.type
_entity.pdbx_description
1 polymer ?
#
loop_
_entity_poly.entity_id
_entity_poly.type
_entity_poly.pdbx_seq_one_letter_code
_entity_poly.pdbx_strand_id
1 'polypeptide(L)'
;MKLTCWRPAIATAITAAIALSVTPAFARVTEAQRASIAKAMTTALEAERADSGQPSMAAAVFDADGIIWSGTVGSADAAGKRPATPDTVYRAGSVSKLFTDIMIMQLVEKHRIDLDAPVQAYLPEFHPHNPFGAPITIRQLMTHRSGLVREPPVGSYFAKGDPGSAKVVASLNETTLVAAPGTVTKYSNAGIAVLGRVLERVTGRNYDDLVAAMIFRPAGMAHSSFSLAARKGPLAYAEIAEVGGPRTAAPQFDLGLKAAGSLVAPVDDLARFGITLLQDQSGSAKVLRAASLAEMQRPQYAKDGARTFGLGFGLGERGGLKVVGHGGAVYGFTTDFQLVPSAGFGVAVFGTVDSGAAPFRVSGYALKLTKAVLDGAAPPSLPPRGAPVAAAAGRLLEGFYADETGSAALRYIDGHLFVDMPGYGGEIQQRGDRLEIVDFLEGGDDLVIDPQGRFIRDGNRTFTRTEWHEPAAAGADLAKLVGDYGWDHNWIRVHQRDGKPYITIEWYDSAAMTPVDADHWAFGKDSLLYPLETLAFSRDSGGKGASISLNGIVFPRRADSEETPSLTDAERAARIAQVAGARQIALAASPPVETGKFRPSDLIALRAIDPSIALDIRYAGTHNFIGAPVYSAPVAMLQRPAATSLAKVNQLLRSRGYGLIIHDGYRPWYVTKMFWDATPPEGRIFVADPAQGSRHNRGAAVDLSIVHLATGAVVQMPGGYDESSSRSYATYRGGTDHQRWLRDMLRSAMQAGDFDVYPYEWWHFDYRDWRAYPIGNVELQE
;
A
#
# COMPACT_ATOMS: atom_id res chain seq x y z
N MET A 1 67.35 40.00 37.29
CA MET A 1 66.02 40.58 37.56
C MET A 1 65.10 39.42 37.97
N LYS A 2 64.79 39.33 39.27
CA LYS A 2 63.80 38.50 40.02
C LYS A 2 63.61 37.02 39.58
N LEU A 3 64.16 36.01 40.27
CA LEU A 3 63.68 35.36 41.55
C LEU A 3 62.31 34.67 41.32
N THR A 4 61.97 33.42 41.68
CA THR A 4 62.43 32.38 42.62
C THR A 4 61.53 31.14 42.38
N CYS A 5 62.03 29.90 42.26
CA CYS A 5 62.11 28.85 43.30
C CYS A 5 60.83 28.55 44.13
N TRP A 6 60.38 27.28 44.04
CA TRP A 6 60.04 26.30 45.12
C TRP A 6 58.71 25.51 44.97
N ARG A 7 58.83 24.17 45.07
CA ARG A 7 57.78 23.17 45.36
C ARG A 7 57.45 23.20 46.87
N PRO A 8 56.26 22.75 47.38
CA PRO A 8 56.04 21.32 47.68
C PRO A 8 54.56 20.81 47.68
N ALA A 9 54.48 19.48 47.81
CA ALA A 9 53.38 18.54 48.10
C ALA A 9 51.99 19.04 48.54
N ILE A 10 50.95 18.41 47.98
CA ILE A 10 49.63 18.21 48.60
C ILE A 10 49.20 16.76 48.37
N ALA A 11 49.10 15.99 49.45
CA ALA A 11 48.21 14.83 49.53
C ALA A 11 46.78 15.35 49.71
N THR A 12 45.76 14.68 49.14
CA THR A 12 44.47 14.34 49.81
C THR A 12 43.43 13.78 48.80
N ALA A 13 42.79 12.69 49.22
CA ALA A 13 41.47 12.14 48.87
C ALA A 13 41.18 11.63 47.44
N ILE A 14 41.25 10.30 47.32
CA ILE A 14 40.38 9.54 46.42
C ILE A 14 38.98 9.54 47.05
N THR A 15 38.10 10.43 46.61
CA THR A 15 36.65 10.29 46.83
C THR A 15 36.08 9.51 45.65
N ALA A 16 35.88 8.20 45.84
CA ALA A 16 35.04 7.42 44.97
C ALA A 16 33.59 7.91 45.14
N ALA A 17 33.18 8.85 44.30
CA ALA A 17 31.77 9.21 44.17
C ALA A 17 31.07 8.06 43.43
N ILE A 18 30.53 7.11 44.20
CA ILE A 18 29.47 6.22 43.72
C ILE A 18 28.25 7.12 43.52
N ALA A 19 28.14 7.73 42.34
CA ALA A 19 26.87 8.28 41.91
C ALA A 19 25.94 7.09 41.65
N LEU A 20 25.18 6.69 42.68
CA LEU A 20 23.95 5.94 42.45
C LEU A 20 23.06 6.82 41.59
N SER A 21 23.06 6.57 40.28
CA SER A 21 22.07 7.09 39.37
C SER A 21 20.73 6.44 39.72
N VAL A 22 20.05 6.98 40.74
CA VAL A 22 18.64 6.70 40.98
C VAL A 22 17.90 7.32 39.81
N THR A 23 17.63 6.52 38.78
CA THR A 23 16.69 6.89 37.73
C THR A 23 15.37 7.21 38.44
N PRO A 24 14.82 8.44 38.30
CA PRO A 24 13.58 8.79 38.97
C PRO A 24 12.50 7.82 38.52
N ALA A 25 11.88 7.14 39.47
CA ALA A 25 10.69 6.35 39.19
C ALA A 25 9.62 7.30 38.62
N PHE A 26 9.07 6.97 37.46
CA PHE A 26 8.01 7.77 36.85
C PHE A 26 6.81 7.86 37.80
N ALA A 27 6.15 9.02 37.82
CA ALA A 27 4.95 9.19 38.61
C ALA A 27 3.87 8.22 38.11
N ARG A 28 3.24 7.48 39.03
CA ARG A 28 2.15 6.57 38.68
C ARG A 28 0.99 7.33 38.06
N VAL A 29 0.45 6.81 36.97
CA VAL A 29 -0.78 7.34 36.37
C VAL A 29 -1.91 7.19 37.39
N THR A 30 -2.61 8.29 37.68
CA THR A 30 -3.77 8.29 38.58
C THR A 30 -5.01 7.73 37.89
N GLU A 31 -6.03 7.34 38.66
CA GLU A 31 -7.28 6.83 38.09
C GLU A 31 -8.01 7.87 37.24
N ALA A 32 -7.97 9.14 37.63
CA ALA A 32 -8.53 10.23 36.85
C ALA A 32 -7.81 10.41 35.50
N GLN A 33 -6.48 10.30 35.49
CA GLN A 33 -5.68 10.34 34.26
C GLN A 33 -5.97 9.13 33.36
N ARG A 34 -6.05 7.92 33.92
CA ARG A 34 -6.47 6.71 33.19
C ARG A 34 -7.83 6.90 32.53
N ALA A 35 -8.84 7.36 33.27
CA ALA A 35 -10.17 7.60 32.74
C ALA A 35 -10.20 8.67 31.62
N SER A 36 -9.38 9.72 31.76
CA SER A 36 -9.24 10.78 30.74
C SER A 36 -8.64 10.24 29.43
N ILE A 37 -7.52 9.50 29.53
CA ILE A 37 -6.86 8.87 28.38
C ILE A 37 -7.80 7.86 27.73
N ALA A 38 -8.45 7.00 28.52
CA ALA A 38 -9.35 5.97 28.02
C ALA A 38 -10.51 6.56 27.21
N LYS A 39 -11.15 7.61 27.72
CA LYS A 39 -12.27 8.29 27.03
C LYS A 39 -11.83 8.87 25.68
N ALA A 40 -10.69 9.58 25.65
CA ALA A 40 -10.19 10.21 24.45
C ALA A 40 -9.73 9.17 23.42
N MET A 41 -9.02 8.12 23.84
CA MET A 41 -8.53 7.05 22.97
C MET A 41 -9.64 6.21 22.35
N THR A 42 -10.69 5.84 23.10
CA THR A 42 -11.86 5.13 22.56
C THR A 42 -12.50 5.93 21.43
N THR A 43 -12.63 7.24 21.60
CA THR A 43 -13.23 8.11 20.58
C THR A 43 -12.31 8.27 19.37
N ALA A 44 -11.01 8.46 19.60
CA ALA A 44 -10.02 8.65 18.53
C ALA A 44 -9.85 7.40 17.66
N LEU A 45 -9.80 6.21 18.27
CA LEU A 45 -9.61 4.95 17.54
C LEU A 45 -10.78 4.66 16.58
N GLU A 46 -12.02 4.79 17.05
CA GLU A 46 -13.19 4.57 16.18
C GLU A 46 -13.34 5.69 15.13
N ALA A 47 -13.04 6.94 15.49
CA ALA A 47 -13.06 8.04 14.54
C ALA A 47 -12.06 7.80 13.40
N GLU A 48 -10.83 7.41 13.71
CA GLU A 48 -9.81 7.11 12.70
C GLU A 48 -10.19 5.90 11.86
N ARG A 49 -10.69 4.81 12.48
CA ARG A 49 -11.11 3.61 11.75
C ARG A 49 -12.17 3.95 10.70
N ALA A 50 -13.21 4.67 11.09
CA ALA A 50 -14.29 5.06 10.20
C ALA A 50 -13.80 6.01 9.09
N ASP A 51 -12.93 6.94 9.44
CA ASP A 51 -12.41 7.97 8.54
C ASP A 51 -11.44 7.43 7.48
N SER A 52 -10.60 6.46 7.84
CA SER A 52 -9.64 5.81 6.93
C SER A 52 -10.20 4.56 6.21
N GLY A 53 -11.45 4.18 6.54
CA GLY A 53 -12.09 2.99 5.99
C GLY A 53 -11.39 1.69 6.38
N GLN A 54 -10.74 1.64 7.54
CA GLN A 54 -10.08 0.44 8.04
C GLN A 54 -11.13 -0.61 8.43
N PRO A 55 -11.05 -1.86 7.94
CA PRO A 55 -11.97 -2.91 8.37
C PRO A 55 -11.94 -3.12 9.88
N SER A 56 -10.74 -3.08 10.48
CA SER A 56 -10.53 -3.17 11.92
C SER A 56 -9.27 -2.42 12.36
N MET A 57 -9.27 -1.95 13.60
CA MET A 57 -8.09 -1.41 14.27
C MET A 57 -8.06 -1.84 15.73
N ALA A 58 -6.86 -1.96 16.29
CA ALA A 58 -6.66 -2.17 17.72
C ALA A 58 -5.53 -1.28 18.23
N ALA A 59 -5.68 -0.74 19.43
CA ALA A 59 -4.66 0.11 20.05
C ALA A 59 -4.57 -0.12 21.56
N ALA A 60 -3.39 0.07 22.11
CA ALA A 60 -3.15 0.06 23.54
C ALA A 60 -2.15 1.15 23.95
N VAL A 61 -2.43 1.81 25.06
CA VAL A 61 -1.54 2.76 25.75
C VAL A 61 -1.15 2.12 27.08
N PHE A 62 0.14 2.16 27.41
CA PHE A 62 0.68 1.45 28.57
C PHE A 62 1.86 2.19 29.20
N ASP A 63 2.14 1.89 30.47
CA ASP A 63 3.31 2.33 31.22
C ASP A 63 4.01 1.14 31.90
N ALA A 64 4.97 1.39 32.79
CA ALA A 64 5.65 0.31 33.52
C ALA A 64 4.76 -0.41 34.55
N ASP A 65 3.64 0.18 34.99
CA ASP A 65 2.70 -0.43 35.95
C ASP A 65 1.66 -1.31 35.24
N GLY A 66 1.32 -1.01 33.98
CA GLY A 66 0.44 -1.86 33.17
C GLY A 66 -0.19 -1.17 31.96
N ILE A 67 -1.28 -1.77 31.47
CA ILE A 67 -2.10 -1.18 30.40
C ILE A 67 -2.93 -0.05 31.01
N ILE A 68 -2.78 1.16 30.48
CA ILE A 68 -3.57 2.35 30.84
C ILE A 68 -4.94 2.27 30.16
N TRP A 69 -4.95 1.87 28.89
CA TRP A 69 -6.14 1.66 28.07
C TRP A 69 -5.81 0.70 26.92
N SER A 70 -6.76 -0.15 26.54
CA SER A 70 -6.73 -0.86 25.27
C SER A 70 -8.13 -0.91 24.63
N GLY A 71 -8.17 -0.93 23.31
CA GLY A 71 -9.40 -0.92 22.53
C GLY A 71 -9.24 -1.65 21.21
N THR A 72 -10.33 -2.26 20.75
CA THR A 72 -10.45 -2.92 19.45
C THR A 72 -11.77 -2.53 18.82
N VAL A 73 -11.73 -2.16 17.54
CA VAL A 73 -12.88 -1.62 16.79
C VAL A 73 -12.97 -2.24 15.39
N GLY A 74 -14.15 -2.19 14.79
CA GLY A 74 -14.41 -2.74 13.46
C GLY A 74 -14.76 -4.23 13.45
N SER A 75 -14.43 -4.92 12.34
CA SER A 75 -14.85 -6.30 12.09
C SER A 75 -13.69 -7.25 11.80
N ALA A 76 -13.85 -8.49 12.27
CA ALA A 76 -12.95 -9.61 11.98
C ALA A 76 -13.39 -10.44 10.75
N ASP A 77 -14.37 -9.98 9.96
CA ASP A 77 -14.73 -10.58 8.68
C ASP A 77 -15.07 -9.53 7.60
N ALA A 78 -15.04 -9.94 6.34
CA ALA A 78 -15.30 -9.07 5.19
C ALA A 78 -16.76 -8.56 5.14
N ALA A 79 -17.71 -9.32 5.69
CA ALA A 79 -19.14 -8.99 5.65
C ALA A 79 -19.55 -8.01 6.76
N GLY A 80 -18.64 -7.64 7.66
CA GLY A 80 -18.93 -6.77 8.79
C GLY A 80 -19.77 -7.43 9.89
N LYS A 81 -19.92 -8.76 9.88
CA LYS A 81 -20.88 -9.46 10.75
C LYS A 81 -20.29 -9.90 12.09
N ARG A 82 -18.99 -10.17 12.14
CA ARG A 82 -18.25 -10.55 13.33
C ARG A 82 -17.45 -9.34 13.82
N PRO A 83 -17.79 -8.76 14.97
CA PRO A 83 -17.00 -7.66 15.52
C PRO A 83 -15.59 -8.12 15.86
N ALA A 84 -14.62 -7.22 15.71
CA ALA A 84 -13.30 -7.43 16.29
C ALA A 84 -13.39 -7.32 17.83
N THR A 85 -12.61 -8.15 18.52
CA THR A 85 -12.63 -8.32 19.98
C THR A 85 -11.21 -8.19 20.56
N PRO A 86 -11.04 -8.07 21.89
CA PRO A 86 -9.71 -8.08 22.51
C PRO A 86 -8.86 -9.33 22.19
N ASP A 87 -9.51 -10.46 21.88
CA ASP A 87 -8.84 -11.72 21.48
C ASP A 87 -8.48 -11.77 19.98
N THR A 88 -8.89 -10.77 19.20
CA THR A 88 -8.57 -10.68 17.78
C THR A 88 -7.08 -10.44 17.60
N VAL A 89 -6.45 -11.24 16.74
CA VAL A 89 -5.02 -11.16 16.47
C VAL A 89 -4.73 -10.47 15.15
N TYR A 90 -3.59 -9.79 15.10
CA TYR A 90 -3.11 -9.02 13.96
C TYR A 90 -1.69 -9.46 13.62
N ARG A 91 -1.29 -9.30 12.35
CA ARG A 91 0.11 -9.53 11.94
C ARG A 91 0.92 -8.26 12.18
N ALA A 92 1.98 -8.36 12.97
CA ALA A 92 2.78 -7.20 13.38
C ALA A 92 3.88 -6.81 12.38
N GLY A 93 4.06 -7.59 11.32
CA GLY A 93 5.11 -7.38 10.32
C GLY A 93 6.47 -7.19 10.98
N SER A 94 7.19 -6.14 10.58
CA SER A 94 8.56 -5.89 11.00
C SER A 94 8.79 -5.59 12.49
N VAL A 95 7.75 -5.38 13.30
CA VAL A 95 7.89 -5.37 14.77
C VAL A 95 8.50 -6.68 15.28
N SER A 96 8.31 -7.77 14.55
CA SER A 96 8.93 -9.08 14.76
C SER A 96 10.45 -9.03 14.96
N LYS A 97 11.15 -8.10 14.31
CA LYS A 97 12.62 -7.99 14.37
C LYS A 97 13.13 -7.72 15.77
N LEU A 98 12.41 -6.89 16.52
CA LEU A 98 12.74 -6.58 17.91
C LEU A 98 12.83 -7.84 18.77
N PHE A 99 12.00 -8.86 18.50
CA PHE A 99 12.04 -10.13 19.22
C PHE A 99 13.32 -10.92 18.91
N THR A 100 13.72 -10.97 17.63
CA THR A 100 15.00 -11.57 17.22
C THR A 100 16.19 -10.84 17.86
N ASP A 101 16.21 -9.51 17.76
CA ASP A 101 17.31 -8.67 18.24
C ASP A 101 17.46 -8.74 19.76
N ILE A 102 16.35 -8.77 20.49
CA ILE A 102 16.34 -8.96 21.95
C ILE A 102 16.88 -10.34 22.35
N MET A 103 16.48 -11.40 21.64
CA MET A 103 17.02 -12.74 21.91
C MET A 103 18.53 -12.81 21.66
N ILE A 104 19.04 -12.09 20.65
CA ILE A 104 20.48 -11.95 20.41
C ILE A 104 21.14 -11.27 21.61
N MET A 105 20.59 -10.15 22.08
CA MET A 105 21.12 -9.42 23.25
C MET A 105 21.08 -10.25 24.54
N GLN A 106 20.07 -11.10 24.75
CA GLN A 106 20.06 -12.05 25.87
C GLN A 106 21.22 -13.05 25.81
N LEU A 107 21.68 -13.44 24.62
CA LEU A 107 22.85 -14.30 24.45
C LEU A 107 24.16 -13.51 24.58
N VAL A 108 24.17 -12.22 24.23
CA VAL A 108 25.29 -11.30 24.51
C VAL A 108 25.49 -11.14 26.02
N GLU A 109 24.42 -10.95 26.79
CA GLU A 109 24.48 -10.88 28.27
C GLU A 109 25.05 -12.14 28.93
N LYS A 110 24.93 -13.28 28.24
CA LYS A 110 25.43 -14.59 28.66
C LYS A 110 26.81 -14.90 28.07
N HIS A 111 27.45 -13.94 27.38
CA HIS A 111 28.73 -14.09 26.69
C HIS A 111 28.75 -15.24 25.68
N ARG A 112 27.58 -15.58 25.11
CA ARG A 112 27.43 -16.63 24.08
C ARG A 112 27.47 -16.06 22.67
N ILE A 113 27.20 -14.76 22.52
CA ILE A 113 27.33 -14.00 21.29
C ILE A 113 28.14 -12.74 21.58
N ASP A 114 29.02 -12.38 20.66
CA ASP A 114 29.72 -11.11 20.60
C ASP A 114 29.13 -10.31 19.43
N LEU A 115 28.74 -9.06 19.72
CA LEU A 115 28.14 -8.16 18.73
C LEU A 115 29.10 -7.83 17.59
N ASP A 116 30.40 -7.77 17.88
CA ASP A 116 31.41 -7.31 16.94
C ASP A 116 32.19 -8.48 16.30
N ALA A 117 31.83 -9.72 16.65
CA ALA A 117 32.33 -10.90 15.99
C ALA A 117 31.76 -11.06 14.56
N PRO A 118 32.56 -11.59 13.61
CA PRO A 118 32.06 -12.02 12.31
C PRO A 118 30.95 -13.05 12.44
N VAL A 119 29.93 -12.99 11.57
CA VAL A 119 28.83 -13.97 11.53
C VAL A 119 29.35 -15.40 11.40
N GLN A 120 30.45 -15.60 10.66
CA GLN A 120 31.09 -16.90 10.42
C GLN A 120 31.60 -17.58 11.70
N ALA A 121 31.79 -16.83 12.79
CA ALA A 121 32.11 -17.42 14.10
C ALA A 121 30.96 -18.31 14.62
N TYR A 122 29.73 -18.05 14.20
CA TYR A 122 28.52 -18.80 14.58
C TYR A 122 27.98 -19.65 13.43
N LEU A 123 28.11 -19.18 12.19
CA LEU A 123 27.64 -19.85 10.97
C LEU A 123 28.78 -19.96 9.95
N PRO A 124 29.68 -20.95 10.09
CA PRO A 124 30.80 -21.14 9.16
C PRO A 124 30.36 -21.34 7.70
N GLU A 125 29.14 -21.82 7.48
CA GLU A 125 28.53 -22.00 6.17
C GLU A 125 28.05 -20.68 5.51
N PHE A 126 28.08 -19.55 6.22
CA PHE A 126 27.61 -18.27 5.71
C PHE A 126 28.73 -17.51 4.98
N HIS A 127 28.67 -17.53 3.65
CA HIS A 127 29.69 -16.98 2.75
C HIS A 127 29.07 -16.31 1.51
N PRO A 128 28.20 -15.28 1.67
CA PRO A 128 27.76 -14.47 0.53
C PRO A 128 28.97 -13.86 -0.19
N HIS A 129 28.83 -13.64 -1.50
CA HIS A 129 29.91 -13.05 -2.28
C HIS A 129 30.17 -11.61 -1.80
N ASN A 130 31.37 -11.38 -1.26
CA ASN A 130 31.76 -10.13 -0.62
C ASN A 130 32.94 -9.49 -1.36
N PRO A 131 32.69 -8.56 -2.30
CA PRO A 131 33.75 -7.90 -3.05
C PRO A 131 34.55 -6.87 -2.22
N PHE A 132 34.13 -6.60 -0.99
CA PHE A 132 34.71 -5.54 -0.15
C PHE A 132 35.73 -6.06 0.87
N GLY A 133 35.83 -7.37 1.07
CA GLY A 133 36.79 -8.02 1.98
C GLY A 133 36.55 -7.81 3.48
N ALA A 134 35.72 -6.85 3.89
CA ALA A 134 35.35 -6.64 5.29
C ALA A 134 34.28 -7.65 5.75
N PRO A 135 34.43 -8.33 6.90
CA PRO A 135 33.42 -9.28 7.38
C PRO A 135 32.14 -8.58 7.84
N ILE A 136 31.02 -9.31 7.77
CA ILE A 136 29.74 -8.88 8.37
C ILE A 136 29.74 -9.25 9.85
N THR A 137 29.38 -8.32 10.73
CA THR A 137 29.23 -8.58 12.18
C THR A 137 27.76 -8.68 12.60
N ILE A 138 27.52 -9.24 13.79
CA ILE A 138 26.18 -9.31 14.41
C ILE A 138 25.58 -7.91 14.57
N ARG A 139 26.37 -6.94 15.05
CA ARG A 139 25.96 -5.53 15.18
C ARG A 139 25.52 -4.93 13.85
N GLN A 140 26.20 -5.25 12.76
CA GLN A 140 25.86 -4.74 11.43
C GLN A 140 24.55 -5.33 10.90
N LEU A 141 24.22 -6.58 11.23
CA LEU A 141 22.91 -7.16 10.91
C LEU A 141 21.78 -6.43 11.66
N MET A 142 21.94 -6.23 12.97
CA MET A 142 20.95 -5.57 13.85
C MET A 142 20.75 -4.07 13.55
N THR A 143 21.70 -3.45 12.84
CA THR A 143 21.66 -2.02 12.48
C THR A 143 21.33 -1.79 11.00
N HIS A 144 21.02 -2.85 10.24
CA HIS A 144 20.79 -2.78 8.79
C HIS A 144 21.98 -2.18 8.01
N ARG A 145 23.21 -2.55 8.40
CA ARG A 145 24.46 -2.08 7.77
C ARG A 145 25.36 -3.23 7.31
N SER A 146 24.80 -4.41 7.08
CA SER A 146 25.56 -5.58 6.62
C SER A 146 25.96 -5.50 5.14
N GLY A 147 25.28 -4.67 4.34
CA GLY A 147 25.46 -4.64 2.89
C GLY A 147 24.76 -5.79 2.15
N LEU A 148 24.00 -6.64 2.85
CA LEU A 148 23.21 -7.70 2.23
C LEU A 148 22.05 -7.14 1.39
N VAL A 149 21.59 -7.95 0.45
CA VAL A 149 20.30 -7.77 -0.24
C VAL A 149 19.15 -7.67 0.78
N ARG A 150 18.02 -7.06 0.39
CA ARG A 150 16.88 -6.86 1.31
C ARG A 150 16.22 -8.20 1.62
N GLU A 151 15.96 -9.00 0.60
CA GLU A 151 15.28 -10.29 0.67
C GLU A 151 16.22 -11.44 0.29
N PRO A 152 16.21 -12.57 1.03
CA PRO A 152 16.93 -13.77 0.63
C PRO A 152 16.24 -14.44 -0.58
N PRO A 153 16.97 -15.13 -1.47
CA PRO A 153 16.36 -15.82 -2.61
C PRO A 153 15.32 -16.88 -2.20
N VAL A 154 15.53 -17.54 -1.06
CA VAL A 154 14.61 -18.54 -0.49
C VAL A 154 14.01 -18.01 0.82
N GLY A 155 12.69 -18.14 0.98
CA GLY A 155 11.98 -17.72 2.20
C GLY A 155 11.85 -16.20 2.35
N SER A 156 11.84 -15.44 1.26
CA SER A 156 11.62 -14.00 1.27
C SER A 156 10.22 -13.58 1.72
N TYR A 157 10.00 -12.27 1.83
CA TYR A 157 8.68 -11.65 1.95
C TYR A 157 7.65 -12.16 0.93
N PHE A 158 8.11 -12.49 -0.28
CA PHE A 158 7.25 -12.95 -1.38
C PHE A 158 6.86 -14.44 -1.26
N ALA A 159 7.60 -15.20 -0.46
CA ALA A 159 7.46 -16.65 -0.36
C ALA A 159 6.30 -17.05 0.57
N LYS A 160 5.53 -18.05 0.13
CA LYS A 160 4.50 -18.71 0.94
C LYS A 160 5.12 -19.88 1.70
N GLY A 161 4.95 -19.88 3.02
CA GLY A 161 5.42 -20.91 3.94
C GLY A 161 6.88 -20.74 4.36
N ASP A 162 7.20 -21.22 5.56
CA ASP A 162 8.54 -21.19 6.15
C ASP A 162 9.40 -22.36 5.59
N PRO A 163 10.45 -22.09 4.78
CA PRO A 163 11.32 -23.14 4.26
C PRO A 163 12.36 -23.63 5.29
N GLY A 164 12.42 -23.00 6.47
CA GLY A 164 13.42 -23.23 7.50
C GLY A 164 14.65 -22.33 7.35
N SER A 165 15.13 -21.79 8.47
CA SER A 165 16.23 -20.81 8.54
C SER A 165 17.51 -21.25 7.83
N ALA A 166 17.83 -22.55 7.85
CA ALA A 166 19.03 -23.10 7.22
C ALA A 166 18.99 -22.95 5.69
N LYS A 167 17.82 -23.20 5.06
CA LYS A 167 17.66 -23.01 3.60
C LYS A 167 17.69 -21.53 3.23
N VAL A 168 17.07 -20.68 4.05
CA VAL A 168 17.09 -19.23 3.87
C VAL A 168 18.54 -18.71 3.88
N VAL A 169 19.31 -19.03 4.92
CA VAL A 169 20.71 -18.58 5.05
C VAL A 169 21.60 -19.18 3.96
N ALA A 170 21.43 -20.46 3.62
CA ALA A 170 22.19 -21.07 2.52
C ALA A 170 21.96 -20.35 1.19
N SER A 171 20.72 -19.91 0.90
CA SER A 171 20.42 -19.20 -0.35
C SER A 171 21.15 -17.85 -0.47
N LEU A 172 21.52 -17.22 0.63
CA LEU A 172 22.27 -15.95 0.60
C LEU A 172 23.70 -16.11 0.07
N ASN A 173 24.25 -17.32 0.06
CA ASN A 173 25.56 -17.59 -0.50
C ASN A 173 25.63 -17.37 -2.01
N GLU A 174 24.47 -17.37 -2.69
CA GLU A 174 24.32 -17.08 -4.13
C GLU A 174 24.15 -15.58 -4.41
N THR A 175 24.19 -14.73 -3.38
CA THR A 175 24.01 -13.27 -3.49
C THR A 175 25.33 -12.54 -3.35
N THR A 176 25.39 -11.32 -3.91
CA THR A 176 26.52 -10.39 -3.73
C THR A 176 26.12 -9.25 -2.81
N LEU A 177 27.02 -8.83 -1.92
CA LEU A 177 26.81 -7.63 -1.11
C LEU A 177 26.67 -6.39 -2.00
N VAL A 178 25.65 -5.58 -1.74
CA VAL A 178 25.36 -4.35 -2.50
C VAL A 178 26.04 -3.11 -1.93
N ALA A 179 26.63 -3.22 -0.73
CA ALA A 179 27.45 -2.19 -0.11
C ALA A 179 28.50 -2.81 0.80
N ALA A 180 29.60 -2.09 1.04
CA ALA A 180 30.59 -2.50 2.02
C ALA A 180 29.96 -2.55 3.43
N PRO A 181 30.20 -3.61 4.23
CA PRO A 181 29.67 -3.69 5.58
C PRO A 181 30.06 -2.47 6.42
N GLY A 182 29.08 -1.92 7.14
CA GLY A 182 29.25 -0.77 8.02
C GLY A 182 29.16 0.61 7.35
N THR A 183 29.07 0.73 6.01
CA THR A 183 29.15 2.04 5.32
C THR A 183 27.80 2.70 5.05
N VAL A 184 26.76 1.94 4.71
CA VAL A 184 25.41 2.43 4.37
C VAL A 184 24.36 1.72 5.21
N THR A 185 23.34 2.47 5.68
CA THR A 185 22.13 1.90 6.26
C THR A 185 21.20 1.50 5.13
N LYS A 186 21.01 0.21 4.93
CA LYS A 186 20.07 -0.37 3.94
C LYS A 186 19.27 -1.47 4.63
N TYR A 187 17.96 -1.25 4.74
CA TYR A 187 17.04 -2.19 5.39
C TYR A 187 17.18 -3.59 4.77
N SER A 188 17.26 -4.62 5.62
CA SER A 188 17.46 -6.00 5.17
C SER A 188 16.75 -6.99 6.08
N ASN A 189 15.75 -7.66 5.51
CA ASN A 189 15.07 -8.81 6.10
C ASN A 189 16.00 -10.03 6.10
N ALA A 190 16.81 -10.21 5.05
CA ALA A 190 17.85 -11.22 4.98
C ALA A 190 18.82 -11.14 6.17
N GLY A 191 19.23 -9.93 6.57
CA GLY A 191 20.10 -9.75 7.73
C GLY A 191 19.50 -10.27 9.03
N ILE A 192 18.20 -10.05 9.24
CA ILE A 192 17.49 -10.57 10.42
C ILE A 192 17.27 -12.09 10.32
N ALA A 193 17.05 -12.63 9.11
CA ALA A 193 16.97 -14.08 8.91
C ALA A 193 18.27 -14.79 9.33
N VAL A 194 19.43 -14.17 9.05
CA VAL A 194 20.74 -14.64 9.53
C VAL A 194 20.79 -14.63 11.06
N LEU A 195 20.33 -13.56 11.73
CA LEU A 195 20.25 -13.53 13.19
C LEU A 195 19.34 -14.63 13.77
N GLY A 196 18.20 -14.87 13.14
CA GLY A 196 17.31 -16.00 13.49
C GLY A 196 18.04 -17.34 13.43
N ARG A 197 18.84 -17.58 12.37
CA ARG A 197 19.66 -18.78 12.24
C ARG A 197 20.77 -18.86 13.27
N VAL A 198 21.44 -17.74 13.60
CA VAL A 198 22.45 -17.67 14.68
C VAL A 198 21.83 -18.12 16.01
N LEU A 199 20.63 -17.63 16.34
CA LEU A 199 19.92 -18.02 17.57
C LEU A 199 19.72 -19.54 17.64
N GLU A 200 19.19 -20.14 16.58
CA GLU A 200 18.96 -21.59 16.54
C GLU A 200 20.26 -22.39 16.60
N ARG A 201 21.31 -21.93 15.90
CA ARG A 201 22.62 -22.61 15.88
C ARG A 201 23.32 -22.58 17.24
N VAL A 202 23.31 -21.43 17.90
CA VAL A 202 23.95 -21.26 19.22
C VAL A 202 23.17 -22.03 20.27
N THR A 203 21.84 -22.03 20.22
CA THR A 203 21.02 -22.64 21.28
C THR A 203 20.65 -24.10 21.06
N GLY A 204 20.69 -24.60 19.82
CA GLY A 204 20.21 -25.93 19.44
C GLY A 204 18.69 -26.09 19.49
N ARG A 205 17.93 -24.99 19.53
CA ARG A 205 16.46 -24.98 19.64
C ARG A 205 15.86 -24.27 18.43
N ASN A 206 14.64 -24.63 18.04
CA ASN A 206 13.93 -23.93 16.97
C ASN A 206 13.46 -22.52 17.43
N TYR A 207 13.22 -21.65 16.46
CA TYR A 207 12.86 -20.25 16.71
C TYR A 207 11.59 -20.07 17.56
N ASP A 208 10.53 -20.85 17.31
CA ASP A 208 9.24 -20.72 18.03
C ASP A 208 9.41 -21.04 19.52
N ASP A 209 10.17 -22.08 19.83
CA ASP A 209 10.51 -22.47 21.20
C ASP A 209 11.38 -21.44 21.91
N LEU A 210 12.26 -20.76 21.16
CA LEU A 210 13.11 -19.70 21.69
C LEU A 210 12.30 -18.48 22.06
N VAL A 211 11.50 -17.93 21.14
CA VAL A 211 10.71 -16.72 21.42
C VAL A 211 9.67 -16.97 22.52
N ALA A 212 9.06 -18.15 22.54
CA ALA A 212 8.16 -18.54 23.61
C ALA A 212 8.86 -18.53 24.99
N ALA A 213 10.10 -19.01 25.06
CA ALA A 213 10.85 -19.14 26.29
C ALA A 213 11.52 -17.86 26.77
N MET A 214 12.09 -17.10 25.84
CA MET A 214 12.95 -15.96 26.12
C MET A 214 12.16 -14.66 26.21
N ILE A 215 10.96 -14.59 25.60
CA ILE A 215 10.16 -13.35 25.55
C ILE A 215 8.72 -13.61 25.97
N PHE A 216 7.96 -14.49 25.29
CA PHE A 216 6.51 -14.55 25.52
C PHE A 216 6.15 -14.96 26.96
N ARG A 217 6.78 -16.01 27.52
CA ARG A 217 6.51 -16.41 28.91
C ARG A 217 6.94 -15.33 29.92
N PRO A 218 8.18 -14.78 29.87
CA PRO A 218 8.57 -13.70 30.78
C PRO A 218 7.70 -12.44 30.71
N ALA A 219 7.24 -12.07 29.50
CA ALA A 219 6.42 -10.89 29.28
C ALA A 219 4.90 -11.15 29.45
N GLY A 220 4.47 -12.40 29.59
CA GLY A 220 3.05 -12.75 29.70
C GLY A 220 2.26 -12.66 28.39
N MET A 221 2.91 -12.84 27.23
CA MET A 221 2.29 -12.79 25.90
C MET A 221 1.70 -14.16 25.51
N ALA A 222 0.70 -14.62 26.26
CA ALA A 222 0.20 -15.99 26.14
C ALA A 222 -0.55 -16.29 24.83
N HIS A 223 -1.02 -15.27 24.12
CA HIS A 223 -1.87 -15.37 22.92
C HIS A 223 -1.12 -15.06 21.62
N SER A 224 0.19 -14.80 21.72
CA SER A 224 1.06 -14.49 20.59
C SER A 224 1.71 -15.72 19.96
N SER A 225 2.02 -15.65 18.67
CA SER A 225 2.65 -16.71 17.89
C SER A 225 3.53 -16.12 16.78
N PHE A 226 4.51 -16.88 16.29
CA PHE A 226 5.27 -16.58 15.06
C PHE A 226 4.79 -17.40 13.84
N SER A 227 3.61 -18.00 13.98
CA SER A 227 2.91 -18.74 12.92
C SER A 227 1.42 -18.39 12.95
N LEU A 228 0.88 -18.09 11.77
CA LEU A 228 -0.55 -17.95 11.55
C LEU A 228 -1.27 -19.26 11.86
N ALA A 229 -0.71 -20.41 11.49
CA ALA A 229 -1.33 -21.70 11.80
C ALA A 229 -1.46 -21.95 13.32
N ALA A 230 -0.49 -21.49 14.11
CA ALA A 230 -0.49 -21.65 15.58
C ALA A 230 -1.11 -20.46 16.36
N ARG A 231 -1.83 -19.55 15.68
CA ARG A 231 -2.48 -18.40 16.31
C ARG A 231 -3.57 -18.83 17.30
N LYS A 232 -3.77 -18.04 18.36
CA LYS A 232 -4.69 -18.37 19.47
C LYS A 232 -5.98 -17.55 19.50
N GLY A 233 -6.32 -16.90 18.39
CA GLY A 233 -7.52 -16.09 18.23
C GLY A 233 -7.90 -15.89 16.76
N PRO A 234 -9.08 -15.31 16.48
CA PRO A 234 -9.48 -14.98 15.11
C PRO A 234 -8.52 -13.95 14.53
N LEU A 235 -8.02 -14.19 13.32
CA LEU A 235 -7.25 -13.20 12.57
C LEU A 235 -8.21 -12.11 12.10
N ALA A 236 -7.85 -10.84 12.28
CA ALA A 236 -8.66 -9.74 11.76
C ALA A 236 -8.78 -9.81 10.23
N TYR A 237 -9.90 -9.33 9.68
CA TYR A 237 -10.03 -9.17 8.23
C TYR A 237 -9.21 -7.95 7.80
N ALA A 238 -8.43 -8.12 6.74
CA ALA A 238 -7.48 -7.14 6.25
C ALA A 238 -7.49 -7.06 4.74
N GLU A 239 -7.05 -5.93 4.21
CA GLU A 239 -7.07 -5.63 2.78
C GLU A 239 -5.72 -5.09 2.33
N ILE A 240 -5.21 -5.62 1.22
CA ILE A 240 -4.09 -5.02 0.49
C ILE A 240 -4.62 -3.90 -0.37
N ALA A 241 -3.98 -2.74 -0.33
CA ALA A 241 -4.38 -1.58 -1.10
C ALA A 241 -3.33 -1.20 -2.15
N GLU A 242 -3.75 -1.15 -3.41
CA GLU A 242 -2.97 -0.52 -4.48
C GLU A 242 -3.13 1.00 -4.40
N VAL A 243 -2.02 1.74 -4.50
CA VAL A 243 -2.07 3.22 -4.45
C VAL A 243 -2.92 3.77 -5.60
N GLY A 244 -4.07 4.37 -5.25
CA GLY A 244 -5.05 4.86 -6.21
C GLY A 244 -5.79 3.74 -6.96
N GLY A 245 -5.74 2.49 -6.49
CA GLY A 245 -6.38 1.33 -7.11
C GLY A 245 -7.32 0.59 -6.15
N PRO A 246 -7.63 -0.69 -6.43
CA PRO A 246 -8.50 -1.49 -5.56
C PRO A 246 -7.90 -1.76 -4.18
N ARG A 247 -8.79 -1.96 -3.21
CA ARG A 247 -8.52 -2.76 -2.02
C ARG A 247 -8.98 -4.19 -2.27
N THR A 248 -8.13 -5.17 -1.94
CA THR A 248 -8.43 -6.60 -2.12
C THR A 248 -8.15 -7.36 -0.83
N ALA A 249 -8.87 -8.46 -0.61
CA ALA A 249 -8.69 -9.25 0.60
C ALA A 249 -7.24 -9.72 0.76
N ALA A 250 -6.68 -9.52 1.95
CA ALA A 250 -5.32 -9.92 2.25
C ALA A 250 -5.13 -11.44 2.21
N PRO A 251 -4.04 -11.94 1.64
CA PRO A 251 -3.71 -13.36 1.60
C PRO A 251 -3.35 -13.88 2.99
N GLN A 252 -3.78 -15.10 3.30
CA GLN A 252 -3.53 -15.76 4.58
C GLN A 252 -2.57 -16.93 4.40
N PHE A 253 -1.28 -16.67 4.58
CA PHE A 253 -0.22 -17.69 4.60
C PHE A 253 0.93 -17.30 5.54
N ASP A 254 1.58 -18.31 6.12
CA ASP A 254 2.80 -18.12 6.90
C ASP A 254 3.91 -17.52 6.02
N LEU A 255 4.52 -16.42 6.44
CA LEU A 255 5.57 -15.74 5.69
C LEU A 255 6.83 -16.61 5.64
N GLY A 256 7.54 -16.61 4.51
CA GLY A 256 8.81 -17.33 4.39
C GLY A 256 9.92 -16.86 5.34
N LEU A 257 9.79 -15.65 5.89
CA LEU A 257 10.82 -15.00 6.69
C LEU A 257 10.39 -14.80 8.15
N LYS A 258 10.33 -15.91 8.88
CA LYS A 258 9.79 -15.97 10.25
C LYS A 258 10.39 -14.93 11.20
N ALA A 259 11.71 -14.88 11.30
CA ALA A 259 12.43 -14.05 12.27
C ALA A 259 12.24 -12.54 12.08
N ALA A 260 11.83 -12.07 10.89
CA ALA A 260 11.73 -10.65 10.61
C ALA A 260 10.32 -10.12 10.35
N GLY A 261 9.29 -10.98 10.24
CA GLY A 261 7.95 -10.52 9.85
C GLY A 261 6.75 -11.33 10.34
N SER A 262 6.92 -12.45 11.05
CA SER A 262 5.81 -13.40 11.30
C SER A 262 5.10 -13.30 12.66
N LEU A 263 5.38 -12.29 13.49
CA LEU A 263 4.65 -12.10 14.74
C LEU A 263 3.15 -11.88 14.46
N VAL A 264 2.34 -12.66 15.15
CA VAL A 264 0.88 -12.56 15.20
C VAL A 264 0.50 -12.40 16.66
N ALA A 265 -0.17 -11.31 17.01
CA ALA A 265 -0.49 -10.98 18.40
C ALA A 265 -1.80 -10.19 18.51
N PRO A 266 -2.56 -10.36 19.60
CA PRO A 266 -3.52 -9.34 20.02
C PRO A 266 -2.78 -8.11 20.56
N VAL A 267 -3.44 -6.94 20.56
CA VAL A 267 -2.80 -5.68 20.95
C VAL A 267 -2.33 -5.67 22.41
N ASP A 268 -3.06 -6.34 23.30
CA ASP A 268 -2.71 -6.43 24.71
C ASP A 268 -1.40 -7.19 24.95
N ASP A 269 -1.11 -8.24 24.17
CA ASP A 269 0.17 -8.95 24.28
C ASP A 269 1.33 -8.08 23.80
N LEU A 270 1.15 -7.33 22.70
CA LEU A 270 2.17 -6.40 22.25
C LEU A 270 2.38 -5.24 23.25
N ALA A 271 1.32 -4.82 23.95
CA ALA A 271 1.45 -3.88 25.07
C ALA A 271 2.25 -4.50 26.24
N ARG A 272 1.99 -5.75 26.61
CA ARG A 272 2.76 -6.48 27.65
C ARG A 272 4.25 -6.59 27.33
N PHE A 273 4.60 -6.75 26.06
CA PHE A 273 5.99 -6.65 25.60
C PHE A 273 6.58 -5.27 25.93
N GLY A 274 5.90 -4.18 25.56
CA GLY A 274 6.35 -2.82 25.88
C GLY A 274 6.42 -2.51 27.37
N ILE A 275 5.43 -2.94 28.16
CA ILE A 275 5.42 -2.86 29.63
C ILE A 275 6.68 -3.52 30.20
N THR A 276 7.02 -4.72 29.70
CA THR A 276 8.21 -5.46 30.15
C THR A 276 9.50 -4.70 29.85
N LEU A 277 9.62 -4.07 28.67
CA LEU A 277 10.78 -3.25 28.33
C LEU A 277 10.92 -2.02 29.22
N LEU A 278 9.82 -1.35 29.58
CA LEU A 278 9.82 -0.20 30.50
C LEU A 278 10.18 -0.62 31.94
N GLN A 279 9.72 -1.79 32.38
CA GLN A 279 10.11 -2.38 33.67
C GLN A 279 11.59 -2.76 33.67
N ASP A 280 12.10 -3.32 32.58
CA ASP A 280 13.51 -3.72 32.44
C ASP A 280 14.45 -2.52 32.39
N GLN A 281 14.04 -1.42 31.74
CA GLN A 281 14.71 -0.12 31.81
C GLN A 281 14.83 0.37 33.26
N SER A 282 13.84 0.05 34.10
CA SER A 282 13.81 0.39 35.53
C SER A 282 14.47 -0.68 36.42
N GLY A 283 15.04 -1.73 35.82
CA GLY A 283 15.86 -2.73 36.50
C GLY A 283 15.21 -4.08 36.81
N SER A 284 13.99 -4.39 36.32
CA SER A 284 13.37 -5.70 36.60
C SER A 284 14.10 -6.89 35.98
N ALA A 285 14.80 -6.67 34.86
CA ALA A 285 15.57 -7.66 34.12
C ALA A 285 14.82 -8.98 33.81
N LYS A 286 13.54 -8.88 33.45
CA LYS A 286 12.68 -10.01 33.02
C LYS A 286 13.10 -10.56 31.66
N VAL A 287 13.45 -9.68 30.72
CA VAL A 287 13.83 -10.01 29.35
C VAL A 287 15.24 -9.50 29.03
N LEU A 288 15.61 -8.30 29.45
CA LEU A 288 16.96 -7.73 29.30
C LEU A 288 17.36 -6.91 30.52
N ARG A 289 18.67 -6.81 30.78
CA ARG A 289 19.21 -5.84 31.74
C ARG A 289 19.06 -4.41 31.19
N ALA A 290 18.87 -3.45 32.10
CA ALA A 290 18.76 -2.03 31.75
C ALA A 290 19.91 -1.52 30.86
N ALA A 291 21.15 -1.95 31.15
CA ALA A 291 22.33 -1.56 30.36
C ALA A 291 22.30 -2.08 28.91
N SER A 292 21.82 -3.31 28.70
CA SER A 292 21.67 -3.90 27.36
C SER A 292 20.58 -3.18 26.57
N LEU A 293 19.45 -2.88 27.22
CA LEU A 293 18.37 -2.11 26.60
C LEU A 293 18.82 -0.70 26.23
N ALA A 294 19.61 -0.04 27.09
CA ALA A 294 20.19 1.26 26.80
C ALA A 294 21.14 1.22 25.58
N GLU A 295 21.95 0.17 25.44
CA GLU A 295 22.79 -0.02 24.24
C GLU A 295 21.95 -0.28 22.98
N MET A 296 20.84 -1.02 23.10
CA MET A 296 19.91 -1.22 21.98
C MET A 296 19.23 0.08 21.54
N GLN A 297 18.99 1.01 22.45
CA GLN A 297 18.34 2.31 22.17
C GLN A 297 19.33 3.42 21.82
N ARG A 298 20.64 3.18 21.99
CA ARG A 298 21.69 4.15 21.64
C ARG A 298 21.77 4.29 20.12
N PRO A 299 21.82 5.52 19.56
CA PRO A 299 22.06 5.73 18.15
C PRO A 299 23.34 5.04 17.67
N GLN A 300 23.22 4.23 16.62
CA GLN A 300 24.32 3.55 15.95
C GLN A 300 24.54 4.21 14.59
N TYR A 301 25.79 4.58 14.29
CA TYR A 301 26.18 5.15 12.98
C TYR A 301 25.35 6.37 12.53
N ALA A 302 24.93 7.22 13.46
CA ALA A 302 24.09 8.38 13.18
C ALA A 302 24.77 9.37 12.22
N LYS A 303 24.01 9.87 11.25
CA LYS A 303 24.38 10.95 10.33
C LYS A 303 23.18 11.89 10.18
N ASP A 304 23.45 13.18 10.03
CA ASP A 304 22.40 14.19 9.89
C ASP A 304 21.49 13.89 8.69
N GLY A 305 20.17 13.99 8.91
CA GLY A 305 19.15 13.75 7.88
C GLY A 305 18.89 12.29 7.51
N ALA A 306 19.61 11.31 8.08
CA ALA A 306 19.39 9.89 7.80
C ALA A 306 18.48 9.21 8.83
N ARG A 307 17.73 8.19 8.38
CA ARG A 307 17.00 7.29 9.29
C ARG A 307 17.98 6.67 10.28
N THR A 308 17.71 6.86 11.57
CA THR A 308 18.61 6.44 12.65
C THR A 308 18.08 5.18 13.32
N PHE A 309 18.98 4.23 13.57
CA PHE A 309 18.70 2.98 14.28
C PHE A 309 19.58 2.86 15.52
N GLY A 310 19.05 2.19 16.53
CA GLY A 310 19.81 1.51 17.55
C GLY A 310 20.15 0.08 17.12
N LEU A 311 20.25 -0.86 18.07
CA LEU A 311 20.26 -2.29 17.75
C LEU A 311 18.81 -2.77 17.69
N GLY A 312 18.29 -3.01 16.49
CA GLY A 312 16.90 -3.40 16.23
C GLY A 312 15.88 -2.25 16.30
N PHE A 313 16.02 -1.31 17.23
CA PHE A 313 15.07 -0.18 17.36
C PHE A 313 15.29 0.90 16.30
N GLY A 314 14.21 1.36 15.68
CA GLY A 314 14.17 2.64 14.99
C GLY A 314 14.12 3.78 16.01
N LEU A 315 14.89 4.85 15.77
CA LEU A 315 14.94 6.04 16.61
C LEU A 315 14.40 7.23 15.82
N GLY A 316 13.49 7.99 16.40
CA GLY A 316 12.88 9.12 15.70
C GLY A 316 11.97 9.95 16.59
N GLU A 317 11.05 10.67 15.95
CA GLU A 317 10.05 11.47 16.64
C GLU A 317 8.64 11.07 16.19
N ARG A 318 7.70 11.03 17.15
CA ARG A 318 6.28 10.79 16.89
C ARG A 318 5.48 11.63 17.87
N GLY A 319 4.48 12.35 17.37
CA GLY A 319 3.67 13.21 18.22
C GLY A 319 4.47 14.35 18.90
N GLY A 320 5.62 14.76 18.35
CA GLY A 320 6.52 15.75 18.97
C GLY A 320 7.33 15.21 20.15
N LEU A 321 7.40 13.88 20.31
CA LEU A 321 8.17 13.19 21.34
C LEU A 321 9.24 12.31 20.69
N LYS A 322 10.40 12.23 21.32
CA LYS A 322 11.44 11.25 20.95
C LYS A 322 10.96 9.85 21.29
N VAL A 323 10.97 8.98 20.30
CA VAL A 323 10.49 7.60 20.43
C VAL A 323 11.57 6.60 20.03
N VAL A 324 11.49 5.43 20.63
CA VAL A 324 12.21 4.24 20.21
C VAL A 324 11.19 3.13 19.97
N GLY A 325 11.28 2.46 18.83
CA GLY A 325 10.23 1.54 18.44
C GLY A 325 10.48 0.90 17.08
N HIS A 326 9.42 0.34 16.51
CA HIS A 326 9.46 -0.20 15.15
C HIS A 326 8.05 -0.18 14.54
N GLY A 327 7.95 0.18 13.25
CA GLY A 327 6.71 0.04 12.47
C GLY A 327 6.66 -1.31 11.74
N GLY A 328 5.48 -1.78 11.37
CA GLY A 328 5.30 -3.05 10.66
C GLY A 328 4.32 -2.90 9.51
N ALA A 329 4.59 -3.61 8.42
CA ALA A 329 3.64 -3.86 7.35
C ALA A 329 3.80 -5.29 6.86
N VAL A 330 2.70 -6.00 6.63
CA VAL A 330 2.68 -7.31 5.98
C VAL A 330 1.26 -7.59 5.47
N TYR A 331 1.10 -7.68 4.15
CA TYR A 331 -0.12 -8.15 3.47
C TYR A 331 -1.43 -7.70 4.14
N GLY A 332 -1.82 -6.46 3.94
CA GLY A 332 -3.00 -5.82 4.51
C GLY A 332 -2.92 -5.44 5.98
N PHE A 333 -1.85 -5.77 6.72
CA PHE A 333 -1.69 -5.35 8.11
C PHE A 333 -0.62 -4.27 8.24
N THR A 334 -0.89 -3.27 9.06
CA THR A 334 0.07 -2.23 9.48
C THR A 334 0.15 -2.16 10.99
N THR A 335 1.31 -1.77 11.52
CA THR A 335 1.56 -1.69 12.96
C THR A 335 2.46 -0.53 13.29
N ASP A 336 2.19 0.18 14.38
CA ASP A 336 3.13 1.12 14.98
C ASP A 336 3.31 0.77 16.46
N PHE A 337 4.55 0.44 16.85
CA PHE A 337 4.92 0.15 18.23
C PHE A 337 6.00 1.14 18.67
N GLN A 338 5.67 2.00 19.63
CA GLN A 338 6.54 3.10 20.06
C GLN A 338 6.62 3.17 21.59
N LEU A 339 7.82 3.39 22.11
CA LEU A 339 8.09 3.71 23.50
C LEU A 339 8.60 5.14 23.60
N VAL A 340 8.30 5.80 24.73
CA VAL A 340 8.90 7.08 25.13
C VAL A 340 9.72 6.84 26.40
N PRO A 341 10.96 6.32 26.29
CA PRO A 341 11.75 5.90 27.45
C PRO A 341 11.97 7.00 28.48
N SER A 342 12.04 8.27 28.03
CA SER A 342 12.24 9.43 28.91
C SER A 342 11.00 9.82 29.71
N ALA A 343 9.84 9.26 29.40
CA ALA A 343 8.57 9.55 30.07
C ALA A 343 7.86 8.29 30.61
N GLY A 344 8.38 7.10 30.35
CA GLY A 344 7.93 5.86 31.01
C GLY A 344 6.64 5.26 30.46
N PHE A 345 6.23 5.59 29.24
CA PHE A 345 5.02 5.06 28.61
C PHE A 345 5.26 4.68 27.13
N GLY A 346 4.29 3.99 26.53
CA GLY A 346 4.31 3.60 25.13
C GLY A 346 2.93 3.36 24.54
N VAL A 347 2.92 3.07 23.24
CA VAL A 347 1.72 2.77 22.44
C VAL A 347 1.98 1.62 21.48
N ALA A 348 0.98 0.78 21.28
CA ALA A 348 0.91 -0.22 20.21
C ALA A 348 -0.38 0.00 19.42
N VAL A 349 -0.29 0.07 18.10
CA VAL A 349 -1.45 0.24 17.20
C VAL A 349 -1.37 -0.71 16.03
N PHE A 350 -2.48 -1.37 15.71
CA PHE A 350 -2.68 -2.19 14.52
C PHE A 350 -3.74 -1.57 13.61
N GLY A 351 -3.49 -1.64 12.30
CA GLY A 351 -4.46 -1.41 11.23
C GLY A 351 -4.56 -2.63 10.31
N THR A 352 -5.65 -2.71 9.55
CA THR A 352 -5.95 -3.81 8.62
C THR A 352 -6.10 -3.35 7.16
N VAL A 353 -5.40 -2.28 6.81
CA VAL A 353 -5.01 -1.91 5.45
C VAL A 353 -3.51 -1.60 5.45
N ASP A 354 -2.77 -2.13 4.48
CA ASP A 354 -1.32 -1.98 4.39
C ASP A 354 -0.84 -0.73 3.63
N SER A 355 -1.78 0.05 3.11
CA SER A 355 -1.55 1.43 2.68
C SER A 355 -2.11 2.42 3.72
N GLY A 356 -1.50 3.61 3.77
CA GLY A 356 -2.01 4.75 4.54
C GLY A 356 -1.46 4.90 5.97
N ALA A 357 -1.66 6.10 6.52
CA ALA A 357 -1.01 6.55 7.75
C ALA A 357 -1.81 6.30 9.04
N ALA A 358 -2.92 5.56 9.00
CA ALA A 358 -3.87 5.49 10.11
C ALA A 358 -3.27 5.02 11.45
N PRO A 359 -2.50 3.90 11.53
CA PRO A 359 -1.87 3.51 12.79
C PRO A 359 -0.89 4.56 13.34
N PHE A 360 -0.16 5.24 12.45
CA PHE A 360 0.79 6.29 12.82
C PHE A 360 0.08 7.57 13.34
N ARG A 361 -1.09 7.93 12.79
CA ARG A 361 -1.92 9.03 13.30
C ARG A 361 -2.47 8.73 14.69
N VAL A 362 -3.00 7.52 14.90
CA VAL A 362 -3.47 7.08 16.23
C VAL A 362 -2.33 7.07 17.24
N SER A 363 -1.17 6.52 16.87
CA SER A 363 0.04 6.50 17.69
C SER A 363 0.49 7.91 18.05
N GLY A 364 0.59 8.82 17.08
CA GLY A 364 0.94 10.22 17.29
C GLY A 364 -0.04 10.96 18.20
N TYR A 365 -1.35 10.73 18.06
CA TYR A 365 -2.37 11.29 18.94
C TYR A 365 -2.26 10.71 20.36
N ALA A 366 -2.13 9.39 20.50
CA ALA A 366 -2.02 8.71 21.77
C ALA A 366 -0.84 9.23 22.59
N LEU A 367 0.33 9.36 21.97
CA LEU A 367 1.54 9.85 22.63
C LEU A 367 1.38 11.31 23.10
N LYS A 368 0.82 12.19 22.26
CA LYS A 368 0.52 13.59 22.61
C LYS A 368 -0.48 13.69 23.76
N LEU A 369 -1.57 12.93 23.67
CA LEU A 369 -2.63 12.86 24.67
C LEU A 369 -2.08 12.41 26.02
N THR A 370 -1.37 11.29 26.05
CA THR A 370 -0.81 10.73 27.29
C THR A 370 0.15 11.70 27.93
N LYS A 371 1.05 12.33 27.16
CA LYS A 371 1.96 13.34 27.70
C LYS A 371 1.22 14.54 28.30
N ALA A 372 0.23 15.09 27.58
CA ALA A 372 -0.57 16.22 28.06
C ALA A 372 -1.29 15.90 29.37
N VAL A 373 -1.94 14.74 29.45
CA VAL A 373 -2.67 14.31 30.65
C VAL A 373 -1.72 14.04 31.83
N LEU A 374 -0.53 13.47 31.58
CA LEU A 374 0.50 13.29 32.60
C LEU A 374 1.04 14.61 33.14
N ASP A 375 1.15 15.63 32.29
CA ASP A 375 1.57 16.98 32.67
C ASP A 375 0.45 17.80 33.34
N GLY A 376 -0.76 17.23 33.50
CA GLY A 376 -1.93 17.94 34.05
C GLY A 376 -2.56 18.94 33.07
N ALA A 377 -2.21 18.89 31.79
CA ALA A 377 -2.83 19.67 30.74
C ALA A 377 -4.13 19.02 30.23
N ALA A 378 -4.95 19.81 29.55
CA ALA A 378 -6.16 19.29 28.92
C ALA A 378 -5.81 18.32 27.77
N PRO A 379 -6.61 17.26 27.54
CA PRO A 379 -6.49 16.41 26.37
C PRO A 379 -6.51 17.23 25.07
N PRO A 380 -5.62 16.92 24.10
CA PRO A 380 -5.68 17.55 22.79
C PRO A 380 -7.00 17.19 22.09
N SER A 381 -7.49 18.12 21.26
CA SER A 381 -8.62 17.86 20.37
C SER A 381 -8.32 16.69 19.44
N LEU A 382 -9.36 15.94 19.07
CA LEU A 382 -9.23 14.91 18.04
C LEU A 382 -8.69 15.52 16.74
N PRO A 383 -7.86 14.78 15.98
CA PRO A 383 -7.51 15.18 14.64
C PRO A 383 -8.78 15.43 13.79
N PRO A 384 -8.78 16.46 12.92
CA PRO A 384 -9.90 16.69 12.03
C PRO A 384 -10.09 15.49 11.09
N ARG A 385 -11.35 15.12 10.87
CA ARG A 385 -11.71 14.08 9.89
C ARG A 385 -11.38 14.55 8.47
N GLY A 386 -11.10 13.57 7.62
CA GLY A 386 -10.95 13.75 6.19
C GLY A 386 -12.29 14.00 5.54
N ALA A 387 -12.30 14.89 4.57
CA ALA A 387 -13.42 15.12 3.68
C ALA A 387 -12.93 15.18 2.22
N PRO A 388 -13.75 14.74 1.25
CA PRO A 388 -13.44 14.96 -0.14
C PRO A 388 -13.22 16.44 -0.43
N VAL A 389 -12.27 16.74 -1.30
CA VAL A 389 -12.02 18.12 -1.76
C VAL A 389 -13.26 18.62 -2.52
N ALA A 390 -13.76 19.80 -2.14
CA ALA A 390 -14.95 20.38 -2.77
C ALA A 390 -14.77 20.51 -4.29
N ALA A 391 -15.81 20.19 -5.06
CA ALA A 391 -15.72 20.08 -6.53
C ALA A 391 -15.14 21.30 -7.24
N ALA A 392 -15.50 22.51 -6.82
CA ALA A 392 -14.94 23.74 -7.39
C ALA A 392 -13.42 23.85 -7.15
N ALA A 393 -12.95 23.48 -5.96
CA ALA A 393 -11.53 23.46 -5.63
C ALA A 393 -10.81 22.31 -6.36
N GLY A 394 -11.36 21.09 -6.33
CA GLY A 394 -10.79 19.94 -7.01
C GLY A 394 -10.59 20.16 -8.51
N ARG A 395 -11.61 20.72 -9.20
CA ARG A 395 -11.53 21.08 -10.62
C ARG A 395 -10.56 22.23 -10.91
N LEU A 396 -10.40 23.17 -9.98
CA LEU A 396 -9.40 24.23 -10.10
C LEU A 396 -7.97 23.67 -9.96
N LEU A 397 -7.78 22.73 -9.06
CA LEU A 397 -6.48 22.10 -8.77
C LEU A 397 -6.07 21.07 -9.84
N GLU A 398 -7.03 20.44 -10.52
CA GLU A 398 -6.76 19.50 -11.62
C GLU A 398 -5.80 20.09 -12.65
N GLY A 399 -4.81 19.32 -13.07
CA GLY A 399 -3.80 19.75 -14.02
C GLY A 399 -2.48 18.99 -13.92
N PHE A 400 -1.57 19.35 -14.82
CA PHE A 400 -0.22 18.83 -14.89
C PHE A 400 0.77 19.85 -14.34
N TYR A 401 1.74 19.37 -13.60
CA TYR A 401 2.75 20.15 -12.90
C TYR A 401 4.11 19.53 -13.18
N ALA A 402 5.15 20.34 -13.35
CA ALA A 402 6.48 19.84 -13.61
C ALA A 402 7.58 20.71 -13.00
N ASP A 403 8.73 20.09 -12.78
CA ASP A 403 10.00 20.75 -12.56
C ASP A 403 11.05 20.21 -13.56
N GLU A 404 12.32 20.54 -13.37
CA GLU A 404 13.42 20.07 -14.23
C GLU A 404 13.74 18.57 -14.07
N THR A 405 13.19 17.90 -13.05
CA THR A 405 13.52 16.54 -12.65
C THR A 405 12.40 15.53 -12.92
N GLY A 406 11.14 15.98 -12.96
CA GLY A 406 9.98 15.16 -13.30
C GLY A 406 8.64 15.91 -13.20
N SER A 407 7.55 15.15 -13.29
CA SER A 407 6.18 15.69 -13.27
C SER A 407 5.33 15.20 -12.11
N ALA A 408 4.25 15.92 -11.83
CA ALA A 408 3.14 15.54 -10.98
C ALA A 408 1.81 15.84 -11.67
N ALA A 409 0.77 15.05 -11.40
CA ALA A 409 -0.56 15.27 -11.95
C ALA A 409 -1.61 15.25 -10.84
N LEU A 410 -2.52 16.21 -10.86
CA LEU A 410 -3.75 16.21 -10.05
C LEU A 410 -4.94 15.88 -10.93
N ARG A 411 -5.79 14.94 -10.48
CA ARG A 411 -6.96 14.46 -11.23
C ARG A 411 -8.19 14.50 -10.34
N TYR A 412 -9.28 15.14 -10.80
CA TYR A 412 -10.55 15.15 -10.08
C TYR A 412 -11.50 14.14 -10.71
N ILE A 413 -11.77 13.04 -10.01
CA ILE A 413 -12.51 11.88 -10.52
C ILE A 413 -13.60 11.51 -9.50
N ASP A 414 -14.86 11.51 -9.96
CA ASP A 414 -16.06 11.12 -9.18
C ASP A 414 -16.15 11.75 -7.77
N GLY A 415 -15.79 13.04 -7.65
CA GLY A 415 -15.87 13.75 -6.37
C GLY A 415 -14.57 13.75 -5.56
N HIS A 416 -13.55 12.99 -5.98
CA HIS A 416 -12.29 12.81 -5.27
C HIS A 416 -11.11 13.40 -6.05
N LEU A 417 -10.14 13.98 -5.33
CA LEU A 417 -8.92 14.53 -5.92
C LEU A 417 -7.78 13.53 -5.70
N PHE A 418 -7.04 13.19 -6.75
CA PHE A 418 -5.90 12.28 -6.69
C PHE A 418 -4.62 12.98 -7.12
N VAL A 419 -3.50 12.63 -6.46
CA VAL A 419 -2.15 13.03 -6.88
C VAL A 419 -1.36 11.83 -7.36
N ASP A 420 -0.60 12.06 -8.44
CA ASP A 420 0.33 11.11 -9.02
C ASP A 420 1.67 11.80 -9.28
N MET A 421 2.68 11.49 -8.47
CA MET A 421 4.00 12.11 -8.49
C MET A 421 5.13 11.06 -8.42
N PRO A 422 6.41 11.42 -8.62
CA PRO A 422 7.51 10.46 -8.49
C PRO A 422 7.58 9.95 -7.05
N GLY A 423 7.84 8.65 -6.86
CA GLY A 423 7.88 8.04 -5.52
C GLY A 423 6.51 7.56 -5.04
N TYR A 424 5.52 8.45 -4.98
CA TYR A 424 4.24 8.17 -4.31
C TYR A 424 3.04 8.86 -4.97
N GLY A 425 1.84 8.57 -4.47
CA GLY A 425 0.57 9.10 -4.97
C GLY A 425 -0.60 8.63 -4.08
N GLY A 426 -1.82 9.02 -4.41
CA GLY A 426 -3.02 8.59 -3.69
C GLY A 426 -4.15 9.62 -3.71
N GLU A 427 -5.25 9.32 -3.01
CA GLU A 427 -6.32 10.28 -2.78
C GLU A 427 -5.85 11.42 -1.86
N ILE A 428 -6.25 12.64 -2.21
CA ILE A 428 -6.11 13.85 -1.39
C ILE A 428 -7.45 14.15 -0.74
N GLN A 429 -7.43 14.35 0.57
CA GLN A 429 -8.58 14.81 1.36
C GLN A 429 -8.29 16.15 2.04
N GLN A 430 -9.36 16.93 2.22
CA GLN A 430 -9.35 18.10 3.07
C GLN A 430 -9.41 17.67 4.54
N ARG A 431 -8.45 18.10 5.35
CA ARG A 431 -8.39 17.87 6.79
C ARG A 431 -8.09 19.18 7.51
N GLY A 432 -9.12 19.75 8.13
CA GLY A 432 -9.01 21.10 8.69
C GLY A 432 -8.72 22.11 7.57
N ASP A 433 -7.61 22.84 7.70
CA ASP A 433 -7.13 23.84 6.75
C ASP A 433 -6.12 23.30 5.71
N ARG A 434 -5.85 21.99 5.72
CA ARG A 434 -4.82 21.35 4.86
C ARG A 434 -5.39 20.30 3.93
N LEU A 435 -4.62 20.02 2.89
CA LEU A 435 -4.80 18.88 1.98
C LEU A 435 -3.79 17.81 2.38
N GLU A 436 -4.24 16.57 2.55
CA GLU A 436 -3.40 15.43 2.97
C GLU A 436 -3.60 14.24 2.03
N ILE A 437 -2.52 13.54 1.67
CA ILE A 437 -2.60 12.26 0.96
C ILE A 437 -2.94 11.16 1.96
N VAL A 438 -4.01 10.40 1.69
CA VAL A 438 -4.55 9.41 2.64
C VAL A 438 -3.92 8.02 2.48
N ASP A 439 -3.61 7.62 1.25
CA ASP A 439 -3.20 6.24 0.89
C ASP A 439 -1.69 5.98 0.93
N PHE A 440 -0.92 6.80 1.66
CA PHE A 440 0.53 6.65 1.75
C PHE A 440 0.99 6.42 3.19
N LEU A 441 1.90 5.47 3.39
CA LEU A 441 2.32 4.96 4.71
C LEU A 441 2.95 6.02 5.61
N GLU A 442 3.61 7.01 5.03
CA GLU A 442 4.14 8.18 5.73
C GLU A 442 3.37 9.40 5.22
N GLY A 443 2.32 9.80 5.94
CA GLY A 443 1.41 10.88 5.54
C GLY A 443 2.13 12.10 4.96
N GLY A 444 1.57 12.67 3.89
CA GLY A 444 2.17 13.74 3.09
C GLY A 444 2.21 15.10 3.77
N ASP A 445 2.64 15.17 5.03
CA ASP A 445 2.68 16.40 5.85
C ASP A 445 3.52 17.53 5.20
N ASP A 446 4.44 17.18 4.29
CA ASP A 446 5.28 18.10 3.54
C ASP A 446 4.71 18.52 2.17
N LEU A 447 3.58 17.94 1.74
CA LEU A 447 2.93 18.29 0.49
C LEU A 447 2.11 19.57 0.65
N VAL A 448 2.47 20.61 -0.09
CA VAL A 448 1.73 21.87 -0.14
C VAL A 448 1.22 22.11 -1.56
N ILE A 449 -0.09 22.14 -1.70
CA ILE A 449 -0.75 22.49 -2.97
C ILE A 449 -1.21 23.95 -2.88
N ASP A 450 -0.78 24.77 -3.84
CA ASP A 450 -1.24 26.15 -3.95
C ASP A 450 -2.76 26.18 -4.18
N PRO A 451 -3.56 26.94 -3.40
CA PRO A 451 -5.02 26.95 -3.54
C PRO A 451 -5.53 27.49 -4.88
N GLN A 452 -4.69 28.20 -5.65
CA GLN A 452 -4.99 28.64 -7.02
C GLN A 452 -4.44 27.67 -8.07
N GLY A 453 -3.91 26.53 -7.64
CA GLY A 453 -3.36 25.48 -8.49
C GLY A 453 -2.07 25.90 -9.18
N ARG A 454 -1.31 26.89 -8.71
CA ARG A 454 -0.10 27.35 -9.41
C ARG A 454 1.08 26.39 -9.26
N PHE A 455 1.19 25.72 -8.12
CA PHE A 455 2.29 24.79 -7.84
C PHE A 455 1.89 23.70 -6.84
N ILE A 456 2.67 22.62 -6.83
CA ILE A 456 2.71 21.59 -5.80
C ILE A 456 4.13 21.57 -5.24
N ARG A 457 4.29 21.68 -3.93
CA ARG A 457 5.59 21.60 -3.26
C ARG A 457 5.64 20.35 -2.40
N ASP A 458 6.73 19.61 -2.51
CA ASP A 458 7.04 18.39 -1.77
C ASP A 458 8.41 18.53 -1.13
N GLY A 459 8.44 18.78 0.17
CA GLY A 459 9.65 19.18 0.90
C GLY A 459 10.30 20.40 0.24
N ASN A 460 11.49 20.19 -0.35
CA ASN A 460 12.27 21.22 -1.04
C ASN A 460 12.02 21.30 -2.57
N ARG A 461 11.24 20.37 -3.14
CA ARG A 461 10.94 20.34 -4.58
C ARG A 461 9.63 21.07 -4.87
N THR A 462 9.59 21.84 -5.96
CA THR A 462 8.39 22.58 -6.38
C THR A 462 8.06 22.30 -7.83
N PHE A 463 6.92 21.67 -8.08
CA PHE A 463 6.36 21.43 -9.41
C PHE A 463 5.43 22.59 -9.76
N THR A 464 5.69 23.28 -10.87
CA THR A 464 4.87 24.40 -11.34
C THR A 464 3.86 23.92 -12.37
N ARG A 465 2.64 24.48 -12.35
CA ARG A 465 1.62 24.14 -13.35
C ARG A 465 2.15 24.40 -14.76
N THR A 466 1.92 23.45 -15.65
CA THR A 466 2.31 23.54 -17.06
C THR A 466 1.27 22.88 -17.97
N GLU A 467 1.37 23.14 -19.27
CA GLU A 467 0.55 22.43 -20.26
C GLU A 467 0.99 20.98 -20.39
N TRP A 468 0.02 20.10 -20.58
CA TRP A 468 0.29 18.69 -20.76
C TRP A 468 0.36 18.33 -22.24
N HIS A 469 1.57 18.44 -22.79
CA HIS A 469 1.86 18.06 -24.17
C HIS A 469 1.81 16.55 -24.36
N GLU A 470 1.43 16.11 -25.57
CA GLU A 470 1.48 14.71 -25.98
C GLU A 470 2.93 14.19 -25.81
N PRO A 471 3.15 13.18 -24.95
CA PRO A 471 4.49 12.65 -24.72
C PRO A 471 4.94 11.82 -25.91
N ALA A 472 6.25 11.74 -26.12
CA ALA A 472 6.82 10.84 -27.11
C ALA A 472 6.44 9.38 -26.81
N ALA A 473 6.29 8.59 -27.87
CA ALA A 473 6.10 7.15 -27.73
C ALA A 473 7.28 6.52 -26.96
N ALA A 474 6.98 5.51 -26.15
CA ALA A 474 8.00 4.74 -25.45
C ALA A 474 9.00 4.14 -26.46
N GLY A 475 10.29 4.15 -26.13
CA GLY A 475 11.29 3.40 -26.89
C GLY A 475 10.91 1.92 -26.97
N ALA A 476 11.21 1.27 -28.10
CA ALA A 476 10.77 -0.09 -28.39
C ALA A 476 11.15 -1.11 -27.31
N ASP A 477 12.34 -0.98 -26.72
CA ASP A 477 12.81 -1.88 -25.67
C ASP A 477 12.03 -1.70 -24.36
N LEU A 478 11.76 -0.45 -23.95
CA LEU A 478 10.97 -0.18 -22.76
C LEU A 478 9.52 -0.65 -22.95
N ALA A 479 8.92 -0.39 -24.11
CA ALA A 479 7.57 -0.84 -24.43
C ALA A 479 7.40 -2.36 -24.28
N LYS A 480 8.46 -3.14 -24.57
CA LYS A 480 8.50 -4.60 -24.40
C LYS A 480 8.64 -5.06 -22.95
N LEU A 481 9.12 -4.19 -22.05
CA LEU A 481 9.28 -4.46 -20.63
C LEU A 481 8.08 -4.00 -19.79
N VAL A 482 7.31 -3.01 -20.26
CA VAL A 482 6.11 -2.51 -19.56
C VAL A 482 5.10 -3.64 -19.33
N GLY A 483 4.60 -3.70 -18.10
CA GLY A 483 3.63 -4.70 -17.64
C GLY A 483 3.86 -5.12 -16.19
N ASP A 484 3.01 -6.03 -15.73
CA ASP A 484 3.05 -6.55 -14.37
C ASP A 484 3.71 -7.95 -14.36
N TYR A 485 4.46 -8.25 -13.30
CA TYR A 485 5.22 -9.47 -13.10
C TYR A 485 4.99 -9.99 -11.67
N GLY A 486 4.97 -11.31 -11.46
CA GLY A 486 4.76 -11.92 -10.14
C GLY A 486 3.38 -12.54 -9.99
N TRP A 487 2.91 -12.60 -8.75
CA TRP A 487 1.74 -13.36 -8.33
C TRP A 487 0.60 -12.43 -7.88
N ASP A 488 -0.62 -12.96 -7.75
CA ASP A 488 -1.78 -12.14 -7.34
C ASP A 488 -1.60 -11.55 -5.94
N HIS A 489 -0.90 -12.28 -5.08
CA HIS A 489 -0.60 -11.83 -3.73
C HIS A 489 0.60 -10.89 -3.64
N ASN A 490 1.39 -10.69 -4.71
CA ASN A 490 2.49 -9.72 -4.77
C ASN A 490 3.07 -9.59 -6.18
N TRP A 491 3.12 -8.37 -6.72
CA TRP A 491 3.60 -8.09 -8.07
C TRP A 491 4.64 -6.97 -8.13
N ILE A 492 5.38 -6.96 -9.23
CA ILE A 492 6.25 -5.90 -9.71
C ILE A 492 5.62 -5.30 -10.96
N ARG A 493 5.49 -3.98 -11.03
CA ARG A 493 5.00 -3.26 -12.21
C ARG A 493 6.12 -2.44 -12.83
N VAL A 494 6.37 -2.69 -14.11
CA VAL A 494 7.23 -1.85 -14.94
C VAL A 494 6.35 -0.91 -15.74
N HIS A 495 6.60 0.39 -15.62
CA HIS A 495 5.86 1.43 -16.33
C HIS A 495 6.82 2.54 -16.77
N GLN A 496 6.36 3.42 -17.66
CA GLN A 496 7.12 4.61 -18.04
C GLN A 496 6.62 5.79 -17.21
N ARG A 497 7.48 6.73 -16.84
CA ARG A 497 7.13 8.06 -16.33
C ARG A 497 8.17 9.09 -16.79
N ASP A 498 7.73 10.22 -17.31
CA ASP A 498 8.60 11.31 -17.77
C ASP A 498 9.67 10.82 -18.76
N GLY A 499 9.30 9.90 -19.65
CA GLY A 499 10.20 9.26 -20.62
C GLY A 499 11.10 8.17 -20.03
N LYS A 500 11.11 7.97 -18.71
CA LYS A 500 12.01 7.06 -17.98
C LYS A 500 11.29 5.78 -17.55
N PRO A 501 11.99 4.65 -17.45
CA PRO A 501 11.43 3.44 -16.86
C PRO A 501 11.30 3.60 -15.35
N TYR A 502 10.17 3.17 -14.82
CA TYR A 502 9.86 3.11 -13.39
C TYR A 502 9.43 1.70 -13.01
N ILE A 503 9.71 1.35 -11.76
CA ILE A 503 9.24 0.14 -11.11
C ILE A 503 8.35 0.49 -9.94
N THR A 504 7.26 -0.23 -9.75
CA THR A 504 6.50 -0.28 -8.50
C THR A 504 6.54 -1.69 -7.93
N ILE A 505 6.89 -1.84 -6.66
CA ILE A 505 6.99 -3.12 -5.94
C ILE A 505 6.32 -3.01 -4.56
N GLU A 506 5.74 -4.11 -4.08
CA GLU A 506 4.97 -4.13 -2.82
C GLU A 506 3.86 -3.05 -2.81
N TRP A 507 3.20 -2.80 -3.95
CA TRP A 507 2.08 -1.87 -4.18
C TRP A 507 2.33 -0.37 -3.96
N TYR A 508 3.39 0.04 -3.27
CA TYR A 508 3.63 1.45 -2.94
C TYR A 508 5.05 1.96 -3.21
N ASP A 509 6.10 1.12 -3.19
CA ASP A 509 7.47 1.61 -3.44
C ASP A 509 7.66 1.78 -4.95
N SER A 510 7.66 3.03 -5.41
CA SER A 510 7.82 3.37 -6.82
C SER A 510 9.09 4.19 -7.04
N ALA A 511 9.97 3.73 -7.93
CA ALA A 511 11.24 4.42 -8.20
C ALA A 511 11.60 4.37 -9.69
N ALA A 512 12.36 5.37 -10.14
CA ALA A 512 12.96 5.33 -11.46
C ALA A 512 13.98 4.17 -11.54
N MET A 513 14.16 3.59 -12.72
CA MET A 513 15.20 2.59 -12.97
C MET A 513 16.31 3.18 -13.84
N THR A 514 17.55 2.75 -13.59
CA THR A 514 18.72 3.11 -14.41
C THR A 514 19.27 1.86 -15.07
N PRO A 515 19.53 1.86 -16.39
CA PRO A 515 20.09 0.68 -17.05
C PRO A 515 21.52 0.43 -16.55
N VAL A 516 21.81 -0.83 -16.22
CA VAL A 516 23.17 -1.33 -15.96
C VAL A 516 23.74 -1.92 -17.24
N ASP A 517 22.93 -2.73 -17.93
CA ASP A 517 23.18 -3.25 -19.28
C ASP A 517 21.83 -3.53 -19.99
N ALA A 518 21.83 -4.37 -21.04
CA ALA A 518 20.64 -4.64 -21.85
C ALA A 518 19.49 -5.32 -21.07
N ASP A 519 19.83 -6.12 -20.06
CA ASP A 519 18.86 -6.93 -19.31
C ASP A 519 18.89 -6.60 -17.81
N HIS A 520 19.88 -5.85 -17.32
CA HIS A 520 19.99 -5.45 -15.92
C HIS A 520 19.64 -3.99 -15.68
N TRP A 521 18.84 -3.74 -14.64
CA TRP A 521 18.35 -2.42 -14.27
C TRP A 521 18.48 -2.19 -12.76
N ALA A 522 19.16 -1.12 -12.38
CA ALA A 522 19.29 -0.73 -10.99
C ALA A 522 18.06 0.06 -10.51
N PHE A 523 17.64 -0.20 -9.28
CA PHE A 523 16.67 0.65 -8.59
C PHE A 523 17.25 2.07 -8.40
N GLY A 524 16.39 3.06 -8.53
CA GLY A 524 16.69 4.45 -8.18
C GLY A 524 17.17 4.55 -6.73
N LYS A 525 18.07 5.51 -6.47
CA LYS A 525 18.59 5.75 -5.12
C LYS A 525 17.52 6.21 -4.12
N ASP A 526 16.41 6.69 -4.64
CA ASP A 526 15.19 7.15 -3.97
C ASP A 526 14.20 6.01 -3.66
N SER A 527 14.44 4.77 -4.12
CA SER A 527 13.64 3.61 -3.70
C SER A 527 13.67 3.46 -2.18
N LEU A 528 12.48 3.30 -1.59
CA LEU A 528 12.31 3.17 -0.14
C LEU A 528 12.75 1.80 0.36
N LEU A 529 12.57 0.75 -0.45
CA LEU A 529 12.80 -0.63 -0.02
C LEU A 529 14.06 -1.24 -0.63
N TYR A 530 14.34 -1.03 -1.92
CA TYR A 530 15.39 -1.75 -2.65
C TYR A 530 16.52 -0.85 -3.17
N PRO A 531 16.97 0.19 -2.44
CA PRO A 531 18.07 1.02 -2.93
C PRO A 531 19.33 0.18 -3.10
N LEU A 532 20.12 0.49 -4.14
CA LEU A 532 21.37 -0.19 -4.52
C LEU A 532 21.21 -1.59 -5.11
N GLU A 533 20.00 -2.11 -5.27
CA GLU A 533 19.77 -3.43 -5.86
C GLU A 533 19.54 -3.35 -7.37
N THR A 534 19.62 -4.51 -8.03
CA THR A 534 19.48 -4.63 -9.48
C THR A 534 18.51 -5.77 -9.81
N LEU A 535 17.71 -5.53 -10.85
CA LEU A 535 16.77 -6.47 -11.44
C LEU A 535 17.35 -7.02 -12.73
N ALA A 536 17.11 -8.29 -13.01
CA ALA A 536 17.45 -8.91 -14.29
C ALA A 536 16.18 -9.30 -15.04
N PHE A 537 16.04 -8.88 -16.29
CA PHE A 537 14.95 -9.30 -17.16
C PHE A 537 15.34 -10.55 -17.93
N SER A 538 14.43 -11.52 -18.03
CA SER A 538 14.48 -12.51 -19.09
C SER A 538 13.51 -12.08 -20.20
N ARG A 539 13.79 -12.51 -21.44
CA ARG A 539 12.98 -12.16 -22.61
C ARG A 539 12.55 -13.41 -23.37
N ASP A 540 11.37 -13.35 -23.98
CA ASP A 540 10.92 -14.35 -24.95
C ASP A 540 11.62 -14.18 -26.31
N SER A 541 11.28 -15.04 -27.27
CA SER A 541 11.85 -14.99 -28.63
C SER A 541 11.52 -13.70 -29.40
N GLY A 542 10.50 -12.95 -28.98
CA GLY A 542 10.14 -11.63 -29.53
C GLY A 542 10.83 -10.46 -28.82
N GLY A 543 11.64 -10.73 -27.79
CA GLY A 543 12.30 -9.73 -26.95
C GLY A 543 11.38 -9.12 -25.88
N LYS A 544 10.15 -9.61 -25.73
CA LYS A 544 9.21 -9.18 -24.68
C LYS A 544 9.69 -9.73 -23.35
N GLY A 545 9.59 -8.94 -22.28
CA GLY A 545 9.95 -9.41 -20.94
C GLY A 545 9.15 -10.67 -20.59
N ALA A 546 9.81 -11.75 -20.21
CA ALA A 546 9.19 -13.01 -19.82
C ALA A 546 9.15 -13.17 -18.30
N SER A 547 10.17 -12.67 -17.60
CA SER A 547 10.23 -12.61 -16.14
C SER A 547 11.21 -11.54 -15.65
N ILE A 548 11.09 -11.18 -14.37
CA ILE A 548 12.05 -10.36 -13.64
C ILE A 548 12.68 -11.23 -12.55
N SER A 549 14.00 -11.20 -12.41
CA SER A 549 14.72 -11.74 -11.25
C SER A 549 15.20 -10.62 -10.34
N LEU A 550 14.87 -10.71 -9.05
CA LEU A 550 15.38 -9.85 -7.99
C LEU A 550 16.17 -10.70 -7.00
N ASN A 551 17.50 -10.64 -7.07
CA ASN A 551 18.41 -11.47 -6.26
C ASN A 551 18.04 -12.96 -6.29
N GLY A 552 17.74 -13.52 -7.46
CA GLY A 552 17.36 -14.92 -7.61
C GLY A 552 15.87 -15.25 -7.37
N ILE A 553 15.07 -14.29 -6.90
CA ILE A 553 13.62 -14.42 -6.80
C ILE A 553 13.01 -14.12 -8.16
N VAL A 554 12.32 -15.08 -8.77
CA VAL A 554 11.78 -14.96 -10.14
C VAL A 554 10.30 -14.59 -10.12
N PHE A 555 9.98 -13.46 -10.73
CA PHE A 555 8.64 -12.91 -10.94
C PHE A 555 8.24 -13.14 -12.41
N PRO A 556 7.39 -14.13 -12.72
CA PRO A 556 6.96 -14.38 -14.10
C PRO A 556 6.09 -13.23 -14.62
N ARG A 557 6.15 -12.90 -15.93
CA ARG A 557 5.23 -11.91 -16.51
C ARG A 557 3.79 -12.37 -16.34
N ARG A 558 2.92 -11.46 -15.90
CA ARG A 558 1.49 -11.71 -15.77
C ARG A 558 0.84 -11.61 -17.15
N ALA A 559 -0.16 -12.46 -17.37
CA ALA A 559 -1.04 -12.28 -18.51
C ALA A 559 -1.86 -11.00 -18.32
N ASP A 560 -2.06 -10.28 -19.41
CA ASP A 560 -3.08 -9.24 -19.48
C ASP A 560 -4.45 -9.95 -19.33
N SER A 561 -5.40 -9.37 -18.60
CA SER A 561 -6.70 -10.03 -18.45
C SER A 561 -7.40 -10.12 -19.81
N GLU A 562 -8.07 -11.25 -20.07
CA GLU A 562 -8.75 -11.47 -21.34
C GLU A 562 -10.09 -10.71 -21.35
N GLU A 563 -10.28 -9.83 -22.34
CA GLU A 563 -11.59 -9.19 -22.63
C GLU A 563 -12.66 -10.23 -23.01
N THR A 564 -12.27 -11.38 -23.55
CA THR A 564 -13.17 -12.45 -23.99
C THR A 564 -12.67 -13.81 -23.52
N PRO A 565 -13.51 -14.65 -22.90
CA PRO A 565 -13.12 -16.00 -22.51
C PRO A 565 -12.66 -16.82 -23.73
N SER A 566 -11.54 -17.52 -23.57
CA SER A 566 -11.09 -18.52 -24.53
C SER A 566 -12.03 -19.74 -24.56
N LEU A 567 -13.01 -19.72 -25.48
CA LEU A 567 -14.01 -20.78 -25.66
C LEU A 567 -13.81 -21.55 -26.98
N THR A 568 -13.94 -22.87 -26.93
CA THR A 568 -14.10 -23.72 -28.13
C THR A 568 -15.42 -23.43 -28.84
N ASP A 569 -15.54 -23.81 -30.11
CA ASP A 569 -16.77 -23.62 -30.89
C ASP A 569 -17.99 -24.29 -30.24
N ALA A 570 -17.80 -25.48 -29.65
CA ALA A 570 -18.87 -26.20 -28.97
C ALA A 570 -19.32 -25.49 -27.68
N GLU A 571 -18.37 -24.99 -26.87
CA GLU A 571 -18.68 -24.20 -25.67
C GLU A 571 -19.37 -22.88 -26.02
N ARG A 572 -18.93 -22.23 -27.10
CA ARG A 572 -19.55 -21.01 -27.63
C ARG A 572 -20.99 -21.26 -28.06
N ALA A 573 -21.25 -22.33 -28.81
CA ALA A 573 -22.60 -22.72 -29.21
C ALA A 573 -23.50 -23.02 -27.99
N ALA A 574 -22.98 -23.71 -26.97
CA ALA A 574 -23.70 -23.97 -25.74
C ALA A 574 -24.02 -22.68 -24.96
N ARG A 575 -23.08 -21.72 -24.90
CA ARG A 575 -23.31 -20.40 -24.29
C ARG A 575 -24.38 -19.60 -25.02
N ILE A 576 -24.36 -19.61 -26.36
CA ILE A 576 -25.41 -18.96 -27.16
C ILE A 576 -26.79 -19.54 -26.83
N ALA A 577 -26.93 -20.87 -26.74
CA ALA A 577 -28.19 -21.50 -26.36
C ALA A 577 -28.65 -21.13 -24.94
N GLN A 578 -27.72 -21.08 -23.98
CA GLN A 578 -28.01 -20.64 -22.61
C GLN A 578 -28.48 -19.18 -22.56
N VAL A 579 -27.82 -18.28 -23.30
CA VAL A 579 -28.19 -16.86 -23.39
C VAL A 579 -29.57 -16.70 -24.00
N ALA A 580 -29.96 -17.51 -24.99
CA ALA A 580 -31.31 -17.50 -25.54
C ALA A 580 -32.38 -17.84 -24.48
N GLY A 581 -32.13 -18.84 -23.64
CA GLY A 581 -33.01 -19.18 -22.51
C GLY A 581 -33.08 -18.07 -21.46
N ALA A 582 -31.92 -17.49 -21.10
CA ALA A 582 -31.84 -16.36 -20.17
C ALA A 582 -32.60 -15.13 -20.69
N ARG A 583 -32.53 -14.87 -22.00
CA ARG A 583 -33.28 -13.77 -22.66
C ARG A 583 -34.78 -13.95 -22.49
N GLN A 584 -35.32 -15.16 -22.66
CA GLN A 584 -36.76 -15.42 -22.46
C GLN A 584 -37.19 -15.13 -21.02
N ILE A 585 -36.41 -15.58 -20.04
CA ILE A 585 -36.67 -15.32 -18.62
C ILE A 585 -36.61 -13.82 -18.32
N ALA A 586 -35.61 -13.11 -18.85
CA ALA A 586 -35.43 -11.69 -18.60
C ALA A 586 -36.49 -10.82 -19.25
N LEU A 587 -36.93 -11.15 -20.48
CA LEU A 587 -38.03 -10.46 -21.17
C LEU A 587 -39.39 -10.66 -20.48
N ALA A 588 -39.58 -11.79 -19.78
CA ALA A 588 -40.78 -12.04 -18.98
C ALA A 588 -40.77 -11.31 -17.62
N ALA A 589 -39.64 -10.74 -17.22
CA ALA A 589 -39.50 -9.98 -15.98
C ALA A 589 -39.74 -8.47 -16.22
N SER A 590 -40.00 -7.74 -15.14
CA SER A 590 -40.22 -6.29 -15.16
C SER A 590 -39.11 -5.54 -14.43
N PRO A 591 -38.71 -4.35 -14.91
CA PRO A 591 -37.79 -3.48 -14.18
C PRO A 591 -38.39 -3.07 -12.82
N PRO A 592 -37.54 -2.71 -11.84
CA PRO A 592 -38.02 -2.19 -10.56
C PRO A 592 -38.86 -0.92 -10.76
N VAL A 593 -39.91 -0.77 -9.97
CA VAL A 593 -40.77 0.42 -10.02
C VAL A 593 -40.06 1.57 -9.32
N GLU A 594 -39.78 2.64 -10.05
CA GLU A 594 -39.20 3.86 -9.49
C GLU A 594 -40.28 4.89 -9.15
N THR A 595 -40.11 5.56 -8.00
CA THR A 595 -40.93 6.72 -7.62
C THR A 595 -40.07 7.97 -7.70
N GLY A 596 -40.53 8.98 -8.45
CA GLY A 596 -39.75 10.21 -8.65
C GLY A 596 -40.27 11.06 -9.80
N LYS A 597 -39.79 12.31 -9.87
CA LYS A 597 -40.05 13.20 -11.01
C LYS A 597 -38.96 13.00 -12.05
N PHE A 598 -39.21 12.11 -13.01
CA PHE A 598 -38.30 11.84 -14.12
C PHE A 598 -38.66 12.64 -15.37
N ARG A 599 -37.65 12.93 -16.18
CA ARG A 599 -37.82 13.47 -17.53
C ARG A 599 -38.35 12.36 -18.45
N PRO A 600 -39.21 12.67 -19.43
CA PRO A 600 -39.56 11.73 -20.48
C PRO A 600 -38.30 11.24 -21.20
N SER A 601 -38.28 9.95 -21.55
CA SER A 601 -37.20 9.37 -22.33
C SER A 601 -37.28 9.85 -23.79
N ASP A 602 -36.16 10.28 -24.34
CA ASP A 602 -35.97 10.71 -25.73
C ASP A 602 -34.66 10.09 -26.23
N LEU A 603 -34.68 8.76 -26.36
CA LEU A 603 -33.56 7.99 -26.87
C LEU A 603 -33.39 8.24 -28.36
N ILE A 604 -32.15 8.45 -28.78
CA ILE A 604 -31.79 8.63 -30.18
C ILE A 604 -30.50 7.87 -30.48
N ALA A 605 -30.45 7.27 -31.67
CA ALA A 605 -29.25 6.64 -32.19
C ALA A 605 -28.12 7.67 -32.37
N LEU A 606 -26.92 7.35 -31.88
CA LEU A 606 -25.78 8.28 -31.93
C LEU A 606 -25.43 8.72 -33.35
N ARG A 607 -25.47 7.78 -34.31
CA ARG A 607 -25.16 8.07 -35.73
C ARG A 607 -26.22 8.92 -36.44
N ALA A 608 -27.42 9.07 -35.86
CA ALA A 608 -28.41 10.04 -36.35
C ALA A 608 -28.05 11.48 -35.96
N ILE A 609 -27.26 11.67 -34.90
CA ILE A 609 -26.73 12.97 -34.48
C ILE A 609 -25.38 13.25 -35.14
N ASP A 610 -24.44 12.31 -35.07
CA ASP A 610 -23.11 12.41 -35.68
C ASP A 610 -22.75 11.09 -36.39
N PRO A 611 -22.87 11.02 -37.73
CA PRO A 611 -22.62 9.79 -38.48
C PRO A 611 -21.15 9.38 -38.50
N SER A 612 -20.24 10.23 -38.03
CA SER A 612 -18.79 9.97 -37.98
C SER A 612 -18.34 9.21 -36.74
N ILE A 613 -19.23 8.99 -35.76
CA ILE A 613 -18.96 8.14 -34.60
C ILE A 613 -18.88 6.67 -35.07
N ALA A 614 -17.78 6.00 -34.73
CA ALA A 614 -17.60 4.58 -35.00
C ALA A 614 -18.35 3.74 -33.95
N LEU A 615 -18.83 2.56 -34.36
CA LEU A 615 -19.52 1.62 -33.48
C LEU A 615 -18.79 0.29 -33.48
N ASP A 616 -18.56 -0.25 -32.29
CA ASP A 616 -18.04 -1.58 -32.02
C ASP A 616 -18.81 -2.13 -30.82
N ILE A 617 -20.12 -2.33 -31.04
CA ILE A 617 -21.07 -2.70 -29.98
C ILE A 617 -20.80 -4.14 -29.53
N ARG A 618 -19.97 -4.28 -28.50
CA ARG A 618 -19.40 -5.56 -28.04
C ARG A 618 -20.45 -6.61 -27.70
N TYR A 619 -21.53 -6.14 -27.09
CA TYR A 619 -22.64 -6.99 -26.65
C TYR A 619 -23.61 -7.40 -27.78
N ALA A 620 -23.43 -6.90 -29.00
CA ALA A 620 -24.09 -7.42 -30.20
C ALA A 620 -23.28 -8.54 -30.89
N GLY A 621 -22.03 -8.78 -30.46
CA GLY A 621 -21.14 -9.82 -30.98
C GLY A 621 -20.85 -10.94 -29.98
N THR A 622 -19.80 -11.72 -30.25
CA THR A 622 -19.30 -12.78 -29.35
C THR A 622 -17.99 -12.42 -28.63
N HIS A 623 -17.45 -11.24 -28.93
CA HIS A 623 -16.25 -10.67 -28.31
C HIS A 623 -16.66 -9.82 -27.10
N ASN A 624 -17.07 -10.50 -26.04
CA ASN A 624 -17.47 -9.93 -24.74
C ASN A 624 -17.36 -11.01 -23.65
N PHE A 625 -17.48 -10.61 -22.37
CA PHE A 625 -17.31 -11.53 -21.24
C PHE A 625 -18.35 -12.68 -21.17
N ILE A 626 -19.53 -12.53 -21.80
CA ILE A 626 -20.54 -13.59 -21.90
C ILE A 626 -20.16 -14.61 -22.99
N GLY A 627 -19.40 -14.20 -24.01
CA GLY A 627 -19.01 -15.00 -25.16
C GLY A 627 -20.14 -15.21 -26.18
N ALA A 628 -21.25 -14.47 -26.07
CA ALA A 628 -22.43 -14.57 -26.93
C ALA A 628 -23.16 -13.23 -27.08
N PRO A 629 -23.90 -13.01 -28.19
CA PRO A 629 -24.63 -11.75 -28.41
C PRO A 629 -25.86 -11.65 -27.51
N VAL A 630 -25.96 -10.55 -26.77
CA VAL A 630 -27.10 -10.23 -25.89
C VAL A 630 -27.96 -9.10 -26.44
N TYR A 631 -27.43 -8.25 -27.32
CA TYR A 631 -28.19 -7.32 -28.13
C TYR A 631 -28.64 -7.95 -29.45
N SER A 632 -29.76 -7.49 -29.98
CA SER A 632 -30.33 -7.92 -31.26
C SER A 632 -29.82 -7.10 -32.45
N ALA A 633 -29.28 -5.90 -32.21
CA ALA A 633 -28.72 -5.02 -33.24
C ALA A 633 -27.47 -4.26 -32.73
N PRO A 634 -26.48 -3.97 -33.58
CA PRO A 634 -25.27 -3.22 -33.20
C PRO A 634 -25.52 -1.70 -33.22
N VAL A 635 -26.52 -1.23 -32.47
CA VAL A 635 -26.90 0.20 -32.40
C VAL A 635 -26.55 0.76 -31.03
N ALA A 636 -25.99 1.98 -30.99
CA ALA A 636 -25.82 2.76 -29.76
C ALA A 636 -26.83 3.90 -29.70
N MET A 637 -27.63 3.94 -28.63
CA MET A 637 -28.56 5.01 -28.34
C MET A 637 -28.21 5.71 -27.02
N LEU A 638 -28.48 7.01 -26.92
CA LEU A 638 -28.45 7.76 -25.67
C LEU A 638 -29.66 8.72 -25.61
N GLN A 639 -29.96 9.25 -24.43
CA GLN A 639 -30.88 10.37 -24.29
C GLN A 639 -30.37 11.54 -25.14
N ARG A 640 -31.26 12.22 -25.88
CA ARG A 640 -30.87 13.27 -26.84
C ARG A 640 -29.89 14.31 -26.29
N PRO A 641 -30.02 14.83 -25.04
CA PRO A 641 -29.02 15.74 -24.49
C PRO A 641 -27.62 15.11 -24.36
N ALA A 642 -27.55 13.86 -23.89
CA ALA A 642 -26.30 13.12 -23.78
C ALA A 642 -25.71 12.80 -25.17
N ALA A 643 -26.52 12.34 -26.12
CA ALA A 643 -26.10 12.10 -27.52
C ALA A 643 -25.55 13.37 -28.18
N THR A 644 -26.23 14.50 -28.00
CA THR A 644 -25.81 15.80 -28.52
C THR A 644 -24.49 16.26 -27.88
N SER A 645 -24.32 16.01 -26.58
CA SER A 645 -23.07 16.34 -25.89
C SER A 645 -21.92 15.46 -26.37
N LEU A 646 -22.15 14.16 -26.54
CA LEU A 646 -21.16 13.21 -27.03
C LEU A 646 -20.70 13.55 -28.46
N ALA A 647 -21.61 14.02 -29.32
CA ALA A 647 -21.24 14.53 -30.65
C ALA A 647 -20.27 15.72 -30.56
N LYS A 648 -20.45 16.64 -29.61
CA LYS A 648 -19.47 17.73 -29.38
C LYS A 648 -18.12 17.19 -28.92
N VAL A 649 -18.11 16.18 -28.06
CA VAL A 649 -16.87 15.50 -27.64
C VAL A 649 -16.16 14.87 -28.83
N ASN A 650 -16.90 14.18 -29.70
CA ASN A 650 -16.33 13.60 -30.93
C ASN A 650 -15.70 14.69 -31.81
N GLN A 651 -16.37 15.82 -32.02
CA GLN A 651 -15.78 16.93 -32.79
C GLN A 651 -14.52 17.52 -32.14
N LEU A 652 -14.49 17.63 -30.81
CA LEU A 652 -13.30 18.06 -30.07
C LEU A 652 -12.12 17.09 -30.30
N LEU A 653 -12.35 15.79 -30.20
CA LEU A 653 -11.32 14.78 -30.45
C LEU A 653 -10.87 14.76 -31.92
N ARG A 654 -11.79 14.97 -32.86
CA ARG A 654 -11.48 15.04 -34.30
C ARG A 654 -10.53 16.17 -34.64
N SER A 655 -10.63 17.30 -33.95
CA SER A 655 -9.67 18.41 -34.08
C SER A 655 -8.23 18.02 -33.68
N ARG A 656 -8.07 16.91 -32.96
CA ARG A 656 -6.79 16.35 -32.51
C ARG A 656 -6.39 15.06 -33.25
N GLY A 657 -7.10 14.69 -34.32
CA GLY A 657 -6.81 13.49 -35.11
C GLY A 657 -7.39 12.18 -34.58
N TYR A 658 -8.29 12.26 -33.59
CA TYR A 658 -8.94 11.11 -32.95
C TYR A 658 -10.46 11.09 -33.21
N GLY A 659 -11.09 9.92 -33.23
CA GLY A 659 -12.55 9.77 -33.28
C GLY A 659 -13.05 8.88 -32.16
N LEU A 660 -14.31 9.00 -31.77
CA LEU A 660 -14.93 8.07 -30.81
C LEU A 660 -15.28 6.73 -31.47
N ILE A 661 -15.08 5.65 -30.71
CA ILE A 661 -15.65 4.33 -30.99
C ILE A 661 -16.45 3.87 -29.78
N ILE A 662 -17.71 3.49 -30.00
CA ILE A 662 -18.66 3.18 -28.92
C ILE A 662 -18.77 1.66 -28.75
N HIS A 663 -18.59 1.19 -27.52
CA HIS A 663 -18.69 -0.21 -27.12
C HIS A 663 -20.05 -0.55 -26.50
N ASP A 664 -20.63 0.39 -25.74
CA ASP A 664 -21.97 0.27 -25.19
C ASP A 664 -22.62 1.65 -24.97
N GLY A 665 -23.95 1.71 -24.97
CA GLY A 665 -24.75 2.91 -24.75
C GLY A 665 -25.96 2.59 -23.89
N TYR A 666 -27.16 2.95 -24.35
CA TYR A 666 -28.39 2.50 -23.72
C TYR A 666 -28.48 0.96 -23.70
N ARG A 667 -28.47 0.39 -22.50
CA ARG A 667 -28.65 -1.03 -22.24
C ARG A 667 -30.07 -1.27 -21.75
N PRO A 668 -30.93 -2.06 -22.42
CA PRO A 668 -32.25 -2.38 -21.88
C PRO A 668 -32.13 -3.11 -20.53
N TRP A 669 -33.02 -2.85 -19.57
CA TRP A 669 -32.96 -3.46 -18.23
C TRP A 669 -32.90 -4.99 -18.26
N TYR A 670 -33.64 -5.65 -19.17
CA TYR A 670 -33.61 -7.11 -19.29
C TYR A 670 -32.20 -7.65 -19.58
N VAL A 671 -31.33 -6.88 -20.25
CA VAL A 671 -29.94 -7.27 -20.50
C VAL A 671 -29.11 -7.19 -19.23
N THR A 672 -29.31 -6.16 -18.39
CA THR A 672 -28.71 -6.11 -17.04
C THR A 672 -29.09 -7.34 -16.22
N LYS A 673 -30.36 -7.76 -16.29
CA LYS A 673 -30.82 -8.99 -15.65
C LYS A 673 -30.12 -10.23 -16.21
N MET A 674 -29.96 -10.33 -17.53
CA MET A 674 -29.21 -11.42 -18.15
C MET A 674 -27.75 -11.46 -17.67
N PHE A 675 -27.07 -10.31 -17.57
CA PHE A 675 -25.71 -10.22 -17.02
C PHE A 675 -25.67 -10.74 -15.58
N TRP A 676 -26.58 -10.29 -14.74
CA TRP A 676 -26.66 -10.71 -13.33
C TRP A 676 -26.97 -12.20 -13.14
N ASP A 677 -27.88 -12.75 -13.94
CA ASP A 677 -28.26 -14.16 -13.87
C ASP A 677 -27.16 -15.08 -14.43
N ALA A 678 -26.41 -14.61 -15.44
CA ALA A 678 -25.26 -15.32 -16.00
C ALA A 678 -24.01 -15.24 -15.11
N THR A 679 -23.92 -14.23 -14.24
CA THR A 679 -22.76 -14.01 -13.35
C THR A 679 -22.96 -14.72 -12.01
N PRO A 680 -22.05 -15.62 -11.61
CA PRO A 680 -22.15 -16.29 -10.32
C PRO A 680 -22.01 -15.29 -9.17
N PRO A 681 -22.55 -15.58 -7.96
CA PRO A 681 -22.63 -14.62 -6.85
C PRO A 681 -21.32 -13.87 -6.54
N GLU A 682 -20.18 -14.55 -6.61
CA GLU A 682 -18.84 -14.00 -6.38
C GLU A 682 -18.38 -12.99 -7.45
N GLY A 683 -18.86 -13.10 -8.69
CA GLY A 683 -18.55 -12.19 -9.78
C GLY A 683 -19.50 -11.00 -9.89
N ARG A 684 -20.62 -11.01 -9.13
CA ARG A 684 -21.66 -9.97 -9.19
C ARG A 684 -21.21 -8.59 -8.76
N ILE A 685 -20.01 -8.48 -8.19
CA ILE A 685 -19.37 -7.19 -7.92
C ILE A 685 -19.04 -6.42 -9.21
N PHE A 686 -18.93 -7.10 -10.36
CA PHE A 686 -18.61 -6.49 -11.66
C PHE A 686 -19.82 -6.26 -12.56
N VAL A 687 -21.03 -6.61 -12.13
CA VAL A 687 -22.26 -6.40 -12.91
C VAL A 687 -23.31 -5.70 -12.07
N ALA A 688 -24.07 -4.79 -12.69
CA ALA A 688 -25.09 -4.04 -11.98
C ALA A 688 -26.22 -4.95 -11.46
N ASP A 689 -26.65 -4.69 -10.22
CA ASP A 689 -27.81 -5.36 -9.61
C ASP A 689 -29.10 -4.92 -10.32
N PRO A 690 -29.83 -5.83 -10.99
CA PRO A 690 -31.05 -5.49 -11.71
C PRO A 690 -32.16 -4.96 -10.79
N ALA A 691 -32.10 -5.23 -9.47
CA ALA A 691 -33.04 -4.64 -8.52
C ALA A 691 -32.87 -3.12 -8.35
N GLN A 692 -31.68 -2.60 -8.68
CA GLN A 692 -31.35 -1.17 -8.64
C GLN A 692 -31.28 -0.54 -10.05
N GLY A 693 -31.21 -1.39 -11.07
CA GLY A 693 -30.94 -0.99 -12.45
C GLY A 693 -29.49 -0.54 -12.66
N SER A 694 -29.20 -0.09 -13.88
CA SER A 694 -27.89 0.42 -14.29
C SER A 694 -28.03 1.83 -14.86
N ARG A 695 -26.94 2.61 -14.83
CA ARG A 695 -26.86 3.93 -15.48
C ARG A 695 -27.05 3.82 -17.00
N HIS A 696 -26.61 2.71 -17.61
CA HIS A 696 -26.91 2.40 -19.02
C HIS A 696 -28.41 2.23 -19.27
N ASN A 697 -29.19 1.70 -18.32
CA ASN A 697 -30.64 1.56 -18.47
C ASN A 697 -31.37 2.91 -18.56
N ARG A 698 -30.71 4.01 -18.22
CA ARG A 698 -31.28 5.36 -18.26
C ARG A 698 -30.94 6.08 -19.57
N GLY A 699 -30.11 5.48 -20.43
CA GLY A 699 -29.63 6.08 -21.69
C GLY A 699 -28.67 7.24 -21.47
N ALA A 700 -28.02 7.29 -20.31
CA ALA A 700 -27.18 8.40 -19.89
C ALA A 700 -25.78 7.94 -19.45
N ALA A 701 -25.38 6.73 -19.85
CA ALA A 701 -24.04 6.20 -19.70
C ALA A 701 -23.55 5.67 -21.05
N VAL A 702 -22.24 5.73 -21.28
CA VAL A 702 -21.60 5.28 -22.51
C VAL A 702 -20.25 4.63 -22.20
N ASP A 703 -20.01 3.50 -22.83
CA ASP A 703 -18.71 2.82 -22.85
C ASP A 703 -18.04 3.07 -24.18
N LEU A 704 -16.80 3.56 -24.16
CA LEU A 704 -16.13 3.97 -25.38
C LEU A 704 -14.61 3.90 -25.30
N SER A 705 -14.01 3.93 -26.48
CA SER A 705 -12.59 4.21 -26.67
C SER A 705 -12.44 5.26 -27.78
N ILE A 706 -11.22 5.45 -28.26
CA ILE A 706 -10.91 6.33 -29.38
C ILE A 706 -10.18 5.56 -30.49
N VAL A 707 -10.32 6.05 -31.71
CA VAL A 707 -9.61 5.56 -32.90
C VAL A 707 -8.71 6.66 -33.45
N HIS A 708 -7.57 6.27 -34.01
CA HIS A 708 -6.79 7.17 -34.84
C HIS A 708 -7.52 7.39 -36.17
N LEU A 709 -7.85 8.64 -36.52
CA LEU A 709 -8.56 8.93 -37.77
C LEU A 709 -7.70 8.61 -39.01
N ALA A 710 -6.38 8.71 -38.89
CA ALA A 710 -5.45 8.46 -39.99
C ALA A 710 -5.36 6.97 -40.37
N THR A 711 -5.53 6.06 -39.41
CA THR A 711 -5.32 4.61 -39.61
C THR A 711 -6.59 3.79 -39.42
N GLY A 712 -7.62 4.35 -38.76
CA GLY A 712 -8.81 3.62 -38.32
C GLY A 712 -8.56 2.67 -37.15
N ALA A 713 -7.33 2.58 -36.63
CA ALA A 713 -6.98 1.67 -35.55
C ALA A 713 -7.50 2.18 -34.20
N VAL A 714 -8.05 1.27 -33.38
CA VAL A 714 -8.41 1.55 -31.99
C VAL A 714 -7.14 1.85 -31.20
N VAL A 715 -7.17 2.93 -30.43
CA VAL A 715 -6.08 3.35 -29.57
C VAL A 715 -5.93 2.36 -28.42
N GLN A 716 -4.69 1.94 -28.19
CA GLN A 716 -4.32 1.12 -27.04
C GLN A 716 -4.24 2.01 -25.79
N MET A 717 -5.10 1.74 -24.82
CA MET A 717 -5.14 2.41 -23.52
C MET A 717 -4.28 1.63 -22.50
N PRO A 718 -4.13 2.12 -21.24
CA PRO A 718 -3.39 1.38 -20.24
C PRO A 718 -3.96 -0.02 -19.95
N GLY A 719 -5.28 -0.22 -20.08
CA GLY A 719 -5.99 -1.50 -20.01
C GLY A 719 -6.89 -1.74 -21.22
N GLY A 720 -7.38 -2.96 -21.39
CA GLY A 720 -8.41 -3.30 -22.40
C GLY A 720 -9.81 -2.84 -22.00
N TYR A 721 -10.76 -2.84 -22.95
CA TYR A 721 -12.19 -2.72 -22.62
C TYR A 721 -12.65 -4.00 -21.89
N ASP A 722 -13.57 -3.85 -20.94
CA ASP A 722 -14.18 -4.95 -20.15
C ASP A 722 -13.16 -5.82 -19.37
N GLU A 723 -11.93 -5.32 -19.19
CA GLU A 723 -10.89 -5.99 -18.41
C GLU A 723 -11.22 -5.91 -16.90
N SER A 724 -10.99 -7.00 -16.17
CA SER A 724 -11.25 -7.10 -14.72
C SER A 724 -9.95 -7.05 -13.91
N SER A 725 -9.15 -6.01 -14.13
CA SER A 725 -7.87 -5.80 -13.45
C SER A 725 -7.70 -4.35 -12.97
N SER A 726 -6.64 -4.06 -12.20
CA SER A 726 -6.40 -2.68 -11.77
C SER A 726 -6.11 -1.71 -12.93
N ARG A 727 -5.80 -2.23 -14.12
CA ARG A 727 -5.64 -1.44 -15.36
C ARG A 727 -6.92 -0.75 -15.82
N SER A 728 -8.07 -1.21 -15.34
CA SER A 728 -9.38 -0.63 -15.64
C SER A 728 -9.62 0.69 -14.91
N TYR A 729 -8.93 0.93 -13.80
CA TYR A 729 -9.14 2.13 -12.98
C TYR A 729 -8.76 3.41 -13.73
N ALA A 730 -9.59 4.44 -13.61
CA ALA A 730 -9.33 5.77 -14.18
C ALA A 730 -8.06 6.43 -13.60
N THR A 731 -7.63 5.98 -12.42
CA THR A 731 -6.44 6.41 -11.67
C THR A 731 -5.22 5.51 -11.89
N TYR A 732 -5.31 4.45 -12.70
CA TYR A 732 -4.22 3.51 -12.93
C TYR A 732 -2.91 4.21 -13.32
N ARG A 733 -1.82 3.90 -12.62
CA ARG A 733 -0.53 4.61 -12.76
C ARG A 733 0.47 3.88 -13.69
N GLY A 734 0.17 2.66 -14.11
CA GLY A 734 1.03 1.87 -14.98
C GLY A 734 1.01 2.28 -16.45
N GLY A 735 1.53 1.41 -17.32
CA GLY A 735 1.59 1.65 -18.76
C GLY A 735 2.65 2.67 -19.19
N THR A 736 2.58 3.09 -20.45
CA THR A 736 3.44 4.14 -21.03
C THR A 736 2.90 5.54 -20.73
N ASP A 737 3.76 6.57 -20.83
CA ASP A 737 3.33 7.96 -20.69
C ASP A 737 2.25 8.30 -21.74
N HIS A 738 2.43 7.82 -22.97
CA HIS A 738 1.49 8.04 -24.07
C HIS A 738 0.13 7.40 -23.82
N GLN A 739 0.07 6.17 -23.30
CA GLN A 739 -1.20 5.53 -22.93
C GLN A 739 -1.96 6.30 -21.85
N ARG A 740 -1.26 6.75 -20.79
CA ARG A 740 -1.90 7.57 -19.75
C ARG A 740 -2.32 8.94 -20.27
N TRP A 741 -1.53 9.52 -21.18
CA TRP A 741 -1.88 10.75 -21.89
C TRP A 741 -3.18 10.63 -22.68
N LEU A 742 -3.28 9.58 -23.50
CA LEU A 742 -4.48 9.30 -24.29
C LEU A 742 -5.72 9.09 -23.40
N ARG A 743 -5.57 8.36 -22.29
CA ARG A 743 -6.65 8.15 -21.32
C ARG A 743 -7.13 9.46 -20.71
N ASP A 744 -6.23 10.27 -20.14
CA ASP A 744 -6.70 11.50 -19.49
C ASP A 744 -7.11 12.57 -20.53
N MET A 745 -6.57 12.56 -21.76
CA MET A 745 -7.08 13.38 -22.87
C MET A 745 -8.54 13.02 -23.18
N LEU A 746 -8.86 11.72 -23.30
CA LEU A 746 -10.23 11.26 -23.48
C LEU A 746 -11.11 11.72 -22.31
N ARG A 747 -10.67 11.52 -21.07
CA ARG A 747 -11.39 11.98 -19.87
C ARG A 747 -11.70 13.47 -19.93
N SER A 748 -10.69 14.31 -20.19
CA SER A 748 -10.88 15.76 -20.27
C SER A 748 -11.83 16.17 -21.39
N ALA A 749 -11.79 15.47 -22.53
CA ALA A 749 -12.74 15.72 -23.63
C ALA A 749 -14.18 15.35 -23.22
N MET A 750 -14.36 14.21 -22.53
CA MET A 750 -15.66 13.78 -22.01
C MET A 750 -16.21 14.73 -20.94
N GLN A 751 -15.36 15.21 -20.02
CA GLN A 751 -15.73 16.21 -19.00
C GLN A 751 -16.16 17.54 -19.62
N ALA A 752 -15.52 17.97 -20.71
CA ALA A 752 -15.98 19.14 -21.49
C ALA A 752 -17.37 18.93 -22.12
N GLY A 753 -17.78 17.68 -22.30
CA GLY A 753 -19.12 17.27 -22.72
C GLY A 753 -20.07 16.92 -21.57
N ASP A 754 -19.82 17.37 -20.35
CA ASP A 754 -20.68 17.11 -19.18
C ASP A 754 -20.80 15.60 -18.80
N PHE A 755 -19.77 14.81 -19.11
CA PHE A 755 -19.66 13.43 -18.66
C PHE A 755 -18.58 13.29 -17.58
N ASP A 756 -18.87 12.52 -16.54
CA ASP A 756 -17.91 12.14 -15.51
C ASP A 756 -17.49 10.67 -15.71
N VAL A 757 -16.20 10.38 -15.57
CA VAL A 757 -15.66 9.01 -15.69
C VAL A 757 -16.03 8.19 -14.45
N TYR A 758 -16.39 6.92 -14.65
CA TYR A 758 -16.57 5.99 -13.54
C TYR A 758 -15.18 5.57 -12.99
N PRO A 759 -14.91 5.66 -11.68
CA PRO A 759 -13.55 5.46 -11.14
C PRO A 759 -12.90 4.12 -11.47
N TYR A 760 -13.72 3.07 -11.59
CA TYR A 760 -13.26 1.69 -11.76
C TYR A 760 -13.06 1.30 -13.23
N GLU A 761 -13.56 2.11 -14.18
CA GLU A 761 -13.60 1.80 -15.60
C GLU A 761 -13.28 3.05 -16.40
N TRP A 762 -12.04 3.16 -16.89
CA TRP A 762 -11.57 4.35 -17.62
C TRP A 762 -12.36 4.62 -18.91
N TRP A 763 -13.09 3.62 -19.41
CA TRP A 763 -13.92 3.68 -20.62
C TRP A 763 -15.39 4.07 -20.36
N HIS A 764 -15.87 3.99 -19.11
CA HIS A 764 -17.27 4.22 -18.75
C HIS A 764 -17.47 5.68 -18.34
N PHE A 765 -18.45 6.34 -18.96
CA PHE A 765 -18.76 7.74 -18.72
C PHE A 765 -20.25 7.98 -18.47
N ASP A 766 -20.55 8.67 -17.38
CA ASP A 766 -21.92 9.02 -16.97
C ASP A 766 -22.23 10.48 -17.28
N TYR A 767 -23.31 10.73 -18.00
CA TYR A 767 -23.79 12.09 -18.25
C TYR A 767 -24.38 12.70 -16.96
N ARG A 768 -24.06 13.95 -16.66
CA ARG A 768 -24.40 14.62 -15.38
C ARG A 768 -25.85 14.47 -14.90
N ASP A 769 -26.80 14.39 -15.84
CA ASP A 769 -28.24 14.32 -15.56
C ASP A 769 -28.79 12.88 -15.49
N TRP A 770 -27.95 11.85 -15.43
CA TRP A 770 -28.40 10.45 -15.51
C TRP A 770 -29.49 10.08 -14.51
N ARG A 771 -29.45 10.66 -13.31
CA ARG A 771 -30.47 10.45 -12.24
C ARG A 771 -31.85 11.01 -12.58
N ALA A 772 -31.95 11.91 -13.56
CA ALA A 772 -33.20 12.52 -13.99
C ALA A 772 -34.03 11.65 -14.94
N TYR A 773 -33.50 10.50 -15.38
CA TYR A 773 -34.15 9.59 -16.31
C TYR A 773 -34.49 8.27 -15.61
N PRO A 774 -35.64 7.65 -15.91
CA PRO A 774 -36.03 6.38 -15.28
C PRO A 774 -35.26 5.21 -15.92
N ILE A 775 -35.27 4.06 -15.25
CA ILE A 775 -34.83 2.77 -15.80
C ILE A 775 -35.73 2.42 -17.00
N GLY A 776 -35.12 2.36 -18.18
CA GLY A 776 -35.77 1.94 -19.41
C GLY A 776 -35.62 0.44 -19.67
N ASN A 777 -36.56 -0.13 -20.42
CA ASN A 777 -36.54 -1.52 -20.85
C ASN A 777 -36.99 -1.70 -22.32
N VAL A 778 -36.70 -0.71 -23.17
CA VAL A 778 -37.03 -0.75 -24.60
C VAL A 778 -35.98 -1.59 -25.31
N GLU A 779 -36.38 -2.53 -26.16
CA GLU A 779 -35.43 -3.33 -26.94
C GLU A 779 -34.73 -2.48 -28.01
N LEU A 780 -33.44 -2.73 -28.23
CA LEU A 780 -32.68 -2.10 -29.31
C LEU A 780 -33.07 -2.73 -30.66
N GLN A 781 -33.56 -1.92 -31.58
CA GLN A 781 -33.88 -2.31 -32.96
C GLN A 781 -33.19 -1.33 -33.93
N GLU A 782 -32.91 -1.78 -35.15
CA GLU A 782 -32.27 -0.98 -36.21
C GLU A 782 -33.10 0.23 -36.66
#